data_AF-A0A9P8EPD3-F1
#
_entry.id   AF-A0A9P8EPD3-F1
#
_cell.length_a   1.000
_cell.length_b   1.000
_cell.length_c   1.000
_cell.angle_alpha   90.00
_cell.angle_beta   90.00
_cell.angle_gamma   90.00
#
_symmetry.space_group_name_H-M   'P 1'
#
loop_
_entity.id
_entity.type
_entity.pdbx_description
1 polymer ?
#
loop_
_entity_poly.entity_id
_entity_poly.type
_entity_poly.pdbx_seq_one_letter_code
_entity_poly.pdbx_strand_id
1 'polypeptide(L)'
;MTRTTEMSVLVQELKDSWEFKQTDLDNWMPVKTVPTNVHLDLIANDIIPDPFLGFNELKCEWVADKSWTYRTELPDVGPTKEGQIHELVFDGLDTFATVKVNGDVVLESDNMFIPHRIDVTKKLKDGSANVLEIDFRSALVEGRKIKDAHPEHKWVGFNADMARLATRKAQYHWGWDWGPVLMTCGPWRAVRLETSYARISDMRVDYDLNEFLDDVVVRVVVSTERSSQADVKITIRSGKDLIFEKTVSVDSKGVAKADFHISQPKLWFPHGYGEQSLYTCGAVLILNGQNAQACSRRVGFRRGELVQEPDEVGKTFYFRINGIDVFCGGSCWIPADSFTPRITKERYQSWLQTMVDGYQVMIRVWGGGIWEEDIFYDTCDELGILVWQDFMFGCGNYPAAIKEFRDSVEVECVAQVKRIRHHPSIVIYAGNNEDYQVQEQCGLTYDYPDKDPENWLKTDFPARYIYEKMLPEVIASHSPHVPYHPGSPWGDGLISSDQTVGDMHQWNVWHGTQEKYQIFDTLGGRFNSEFGMEAFPHIDTIKYYVTDPTELYPQSHMIDFHNKADGHERRIATYLIENFRTTGTSLEAYIHLTQLSQSDALMYGYRGWRQQWGQKRHCGGALVWQLNDCWPVTSWAIIDYFQRKKPAYYAMRRVLAPIAIAFKRAHHDWSVVHARPAKTSSYECWVSSNSTKDVTASKVELKFISIATGKQIKKALVKENLKVTANGTTNIFEGEINNEKEEPHVLAARIWIDGEDGVVSRDVDWPQPLKYLNMEERGVKVSFSDGKITVKSDKPTKGLVFEEREGVLVNDSAVDVVPGDEQIITVRGLKSGDAPLKWRFYGHRTDSPEVASIDPAYLPPAELGQVLIETYFEKVHPLMPMLDEQQFWQTWLYGERKDHAWMALLNTVLALGSVMSSDCTDNSHDVYYQRAMQLLDLDSLGSGNTLVVQALGLLSGYYLHYVSRPNLANNLMGATLRQATVLGLHREYTDTVTTSGTITHKTMSTDVRRRTWWSLYVLDTWANTTTGRPSLRQSDKGITVQVPYNIETTEPTTLDADGEDSKRHEQAEIHEWKDLIEKALRFFERMDRWSVAAKKSHDVVSRLYEASKILASGDFEHSSSAQDQATGVKYPSLNLGTVANSKTGQINPHEDTQLPYSTSDMMTEDIWGLSPNGAAAMNNFWFDDMMWDVPVADIDMFENTGNGLSYSELDWLASLDTQAGSDQTWQFQQ
;
A
#
# COMPACT_ATOMS: atom_id res chain seq x y z
N MET A 1 -7.46 0.66 73.47
CA MET A 1 -6.80 1.05 72.22
C MET A 1 -7.81 0.86 71.10
N THR A 2 -8.58 1.90 70.81
CA THR A 2 -9.56 1.96 69.71
C THR A 2 -8.78 2.07 68.40
N ARG A 3 -8.70 0.96 67.65
CA ARG A 3 -8.25 0.99 66.25
C ARG A 3 -9.23 1.86 65.47
N THR A 4 -8.81 3.06 65.10
CA THR A 4 -9.43 3.88 64.06
C THR A 4 -9.42 3.08 62.77
N THR A 5 -10.58 2.54 62.40
CA THR A 5 -10.83 1.90 61.11
C THR A 5 -10.70 2.97 60.03
N GLU A 6 -9.77 2.81 59.08
CA GLU A 6 -9.69 3.67 57.90
C GLU A 6 -11.00 3.54 57.10
N MET A 7 -11.77 4.62 56.99
CA MET A 7 -13.05 4.67 56.26
C MET A 7 -12.86 4.93 54.75
N SER A 8 -11.70 4.59 54.19
CA SER A 8 -11.36 4.81 52.77
C SER A 8 -12.04 3.81 51.83
N VAL A 9 -12.37 4.23 50.61
CA VAL A 9 -12.79 3.31 49.54
C VAL A 9 -11.66 2.32 49.25
N LEU A 10 -11.95 1.03 49.42
CA LEU A 10 -11.05 -0.05 49.02
C LEU A 10 -11.42 -0.47 47.60
N VAL A 11 -10.48 -0.33 46.67
CA VAL A 11 -10.64 -0.73 45.27
C VAL A 11 -9.77 -1.95 45.01
N GLN A 12 -10.37 -3.04 44.55
CA GLN A 12 -9.67 -4.27 44.17
C GLN A 12 -9.92 -4.54 42.69
N GLU A 13 -8.91 -4.39 41.86
CA GLU A 13 -8.97 -4.75 40.44
C GLU A 13 -8.93 -6.27 40.29
N LEU A 14 -9.88 -6.82 39.54
CA LEU A 14 -9.98 -8.26 39.29
C LEU A 14 -9.17 -8.60 38.05
N LYS A 15 -7.86 -8.77 38.21
CA LYS A 15 -6.92 -9.02 37.10
C LYS A 15 -6.47 -10.48 36.99
N ASP A 16 -6.53 -11.22 38.10
CA ASP A 16 -5.92 -12.54 38.23
C ASP A 16 -6.98 -13.66 38.27
N SER A 17 -6.54 -14.89 38.04
CA SER A 17 -7.33 -16.12 38.20
C SER A 17 -8.63 -16.16 37.38
N TRP A 18 -8.65 -15.49 36.24
CA TRP A 18 -9.76 -15.61 35.30
C TRP A 18 -9.64 -16.89 34.49
N GLU A 19 -10.78 -17.52 34.26
CA GLU A 19 -10.94 -18.64 33.34
C GLU A 19 -12.09 -18.34 32.40
N PHE A 20 -12.05 -18.91 31.20
CA PHE A 20 -13.12 -18.81 30.22
C PHE A 20 -13.39 -20.16 29.55
N LYS A 21 -14.57 -20.29 28.95
CA LYS A 21 -14.96 -21.44 28.15
C LYS A 21 -15.99 -21.05 27.10
N GLN A 22 -16.12 -21.88 26.06
CA GLN A 22 -17.34 -21.90 25.25
C GLN A 22 -18.49 -22.39 26.16
N THR A 23 -19.61 -21.65 26.23
CA THR A 23 -20.64 -21.84 27.25
C THR A 23 -21.22 -23.27 27.31
N ASP A 24 -21.38 -23.90 26.15
CA ASP A 24 -21.93 -25.25 25.95
C ASP A 24 -20.90 -26.38 26.13
N LEU A 25 -19.63 -26.05 26.38
CA LEU A 25 -18.58 -27.01 26.69
C LEU A 25 -18.22 -26.95 28.18
N ASP A 26 -17.56 -27.99 28.70
CA ASP A 26 -17.14 -28.04 30.12
C ASP A 26 -15.65 -27.73 30.34
N ASN A 27 -14.90 -27.49 29.26
CA ASN A 27 -13.46 -27.26 29.33
C ASN A 27 -13.14 -25.78 29.63
N TRP A 28 -12.78 -25.48 30.87
CA TRP A 28 -12.29 -24.18 31.29
C TRP A 28 -10.81 -24.00 30.91
N MET A 29 -10.49 -22.83 30.39
CA MET A 29 -9.15 -22.43 29.98
C MET A 29 -8.73 -21.15 30.71
N PRO A 30 -7.44 -20.97 31.01
CA PRO A 30 -6.98 -19.76 31.69
C PRO A 30 -7.06 -18.53 30.78
N VAL A 31 -7.41 -17.39 31.39
CA VAL A 31 -7.32 -16.05 30.79
C VAL A 31 -6.02 -15.40 31.30
N LYS A 32 -5.17 -14.92 30.39
CA LYS A 32 -3.83 -14.42 30.77
C LYS A 32 -3.86 -13.02 31.37
N THR A 33 -4.73 -12.15 30.86
CA THR A 33 -4.79 -10.73 31.23
C THR A 33 -6.25 -10.28 31.20
N VAL A 34 -6.68 -9.42 32.11
CA VAL A 34 -7.95 -8.67 32.02
C VAL A 34 -7.62 -7.18 32.17
N PRO A 35 -8.09 -6.28 31.30
CA PRO A 35 -9.14 -6.45 30.28
C PRO A 35 -8.78 -7.39 29.12
N THR A 36 -9.79 -8.07 28.55
CA THR A 36 -9.60 -9.07 27.48
C THR A 36 -10.80 -9.16 26.56
N ASN A 37 -10.66 -9.99 25.53
CA ASN A 37 -11.76 -10.50 24.74
C ASN A 37 -11.47 -11.94 24.30
N VAL A 38 -12.50 -12.64 23.84
CA VAL A 38 -12.44 -14.07 23.55
C VAL A 38 -11.39 -14.45 22.50
N HIS A 39 -11.13 -13.59 21.51
CA HIS A 39 -10.12 -13.90 20.50
C HIS A 39 -8.72 -13.88 21.12
N LEU A 40 -8.45 -12.94 22.02
CA LEU A 40 -7.17 -12.91 22.76
C LEU A 40 -6.97 -14.17 23.57
N ASP A 41 -8.01 -14.63 24.25
CA ASP A 41 -7.93 -15.79 25.12
C ASP A 41 -7.84 -17.10 24.33
N LEU A 42 -8.52 -17.22 23.19
CA LEU A 42 -8.38 -18.36 22.29
C LEU A 42 -6.99 -18.42 21.65
N ILE A 43 -6.43 -17.28 21.21
CA ILE A 43 -5.05 -17.20 20.70
C ILE A 43 -4.06 -17.58 21.81
N ALA A 44 -4.26 -17.07 23.02
CA ALA A 44 -3.37 -17.34 24.15
C ALA A 44 -3.33 -18.81 24.59
N ASN A 45 -4.36 -19.58 24.23
CA ASN A 45 -4.52 -21.02 24.50
C ASN A 45 -4.38 -21.88 23.23
N ASP A 46 -3.85 -21.32 22.13
CA ASP A 46 -3.59 -22.02 20.87
C ASP A 46 -4.84 -22.71 20.24
N ILE A 47 -6.04 -22.16 20.48
CA ILE A 47 -7.31 -22.70 19.96
C ILE A 47 -7.63 -22.16 18.56
N ILE A 48 -7.28 -20.90 18.31
CA ILE A 48 -7.40 -20.27 16.98
C ILE A 48 -6.03 -19.74 16.55
N PRO A 49 -5.74 -19.74 15.23
CA PRO A 49 -4.54 -19.08 14.73
C PRO A 49 -4.65 -17.55 14.86
N ASP A 50 -3.54 -16.83 14.66
CA ASP A 50 -3.59 -15.36 14.57
C ASP A 50 -4.44 -14.95 13.33
N PRO A 51 -5.59 -14.26 13.52
CA PRO A 51 -6.46 -13.86 12.43
C PRO A 51 -5.83 -12.83 11.48
N PHE A 52 -4.74 -12.17 11.89
CA PHE A 52 -4.04 -11.18 11.06
C PHE A 52 -3.10 -11.80 10.02
N LEU A 53 -3.02 -13.13 9.94
CA LEU A 53 -2.11 -13.84 9.04
C LEU A 53 -2.87 -14.57 7.94
N GLY A 54 -2.52 -14.29 6.68
CA GLY A 54 -3.09 -14.93 5.50
C GLY A 54 -4.62 -14.95 5.53
N PHE A 55 -5.22 -16.10 5.22
CA PHE A 55 -6.67 -16.26 5.23
C PHE A 55 -7.23 -16.67 6.61
N ASN A 56 -6.51 -16.43 7.71
CA ASN A 56 -6.91 -16.91 9.03
C ASN A 56 -8.13 -16.19 9.61
N GLU A 57 -8.50 -15.00 9.11
CA GLU A 57 -9.78 -14.35 9.40
C GLU A 57 -10.94 -15.35 9.24
N LEU A 58 -11.01 -16.04 8.08
CA LEU A 58 -12.03 -17.04 7.77
C LEU A 58 -12.05 -18.21 8.77
N LYS A 59 -10.88 -18.58 9.31
CA LYS A 59 -10.76 -19.67 10.29
C LYS A 59 -11.24 -19.25 11.69
N CYS A 60 -11.41 -17.96 11.92
CA CYS A 60 -11.82 -17.41 13.21
C CYS A 60 -13.31 -16.99 13.25
N GLU A 61 -14.01 -16.95 12.11
CA GLU A 61 -15.41 -16.51 12.03
C GLU A 61 -16.37 -17.27 12.95
N TRP A 62 -16.13 -18.59 13.16
CA TRP A 62 -16.98 -19.43 14.00
C TRP A 62 -17.10 -18.93 15.45
N VAL A 63 -16.11 -18.17 15.93
CA VAL A 63 -16.11 -17.58 17.28
C VAL A 63 -17.34 -16.69 17.48
N ALA A 64 -17.76 -16.00 16.42
CA ALA A 64 -18.92 -15.12 16.40
C ALA A 64 -20.24 -15.86 16.64
N ASP A 65 -20.34 -17.15 16.31
CA ASP A 65 -21.57 -17.95 16.44
C ASP A 65 -21.75 -18.54 17.85
N LYS A 66 -20.74 -18.45 18.70
CA LYS A 66 -20.73 -19.11 20.01
C LYS A 66 -21.01 -18.13 21.14
N SER A 67 -21.46 -18.70 22.26
CA SER A 67 -21.54 -18.01 23.54
C SER A 67 -20.34 -18.40 24.40
N TRP A 68 -19.90 -17.47 25.24
CA TRP A 68 -18.68 -17.60 26.02
C TRP A 68 -18.93 -17.25 27.47
N THR A 69 -18.41 -18.06 28.38
CA THR A 69 -18.56 -17.83 29.82
C THR A 69 -17.19 -17.55 30.43
N TYR A 70 -17.09 -16.47 31.20
CA TYR A 70 -15.91 -16.13 32.00
C TYR A 70 -16.21 -16.33 33.48
N ARG A 71 -15.21 -16.69 34.28
CA ARG A 71 -15.32 -16.70 35.73
C ARG A 71 -14.03 -16.28 36.42
N THR A 72 -14.15 -15.77 37.64
CA THR A 72 -13.03 -15.56 38.55
C THR A 72 -13.52 -15.66 40.00
N GLU A 73 -12.60 -15.88 40.93
CA GLU A 73 -12.87 -15.77 42.36
C GLU A 73 -12.77 -14.30 42.80
N LEU A 74 -13.78 -13.84 43.53
CA LEU A 74 -13.76 -12.52 44.15
C LEU A 74 -12.86 -12.53 45.38
N PRO A 75 -12.09 -11.45 45.62
CA PRO A 75 -11.24 -11.36 46.79
C PRO A 75 -12.05 -11.38 48.09
N ASP A 76 -11.49 -11.96 49.15
CA ASP A 76 -12.11 -11.98 50.47
C ASP A 76 -12.18 -10.57 51.06
N VAL A 77 -13.41 -10.08 51.27
CA VAL A 77 -13.68 -8.76 51.85
C VAL A 77 -13.92 -8.81 53.36
N GLY A 78 -13.86 -10.01 53.97
CA GLY A 78 -14.21 -10.24 55.36
C GLY A 78 -15.67 -9.92 55.70
N PRO A 79 -16.05 -9.94 56.99
CA PRO A 79 -17.42 -9.61 57.39
C PRO A 79 -17.78 -8.15 57.08
N THR A 80 -18.87 -7.96 56.33
CA THR A 80 -19.43 -6.65 56.01
C THR A 80 -19.74 -5.86 57.29
N LYS A 81 -19.14 -4.67 57.46
CA LYS A 81 -19.43 -3.77 58.58
C LYS A 81 -20.70 -2.97 58.33
N GLU A 82 -21.34 -2.49 59.40
CA GLU A 82 -22.53 -1.64 59.29
C GLU A 82 -22.24 -0.40 58.43
N GLY A 83 -23.07 -0.17 57.40
CA GLY A 83 -22.94 0.94 56.46
C GLY A 83 -21.95 0.72 55.30
N GLN A 84 -21.23 -0.40 55.28
CA GLN A 84 -20.31 -0.75 54.20
C GLN A 84 -21.08 -1.40 53.03
N ILE A 85 -20.77 -0.99 51.80
CA ILE A 85 -21.33 -1.55 50.58
C ILE A 85 -20.20 -2.08 49.70
N HIS A 86 -20.41 -3.25 49.12
CA HIS A 86 -19.55 -3.89 48.14
C HIS A 86 -20.21 -3.81 46.75
N GLU A 87 -19.52 -3.20 45.79
CA GLU A 87 -20.01 -2.99 44.43
C GLU A 87 -19.08 -3.67 43.43
N LEU A 88 -19.66 -4.45 42.51
CA LEU A 88 -18.96 -4.83 41.29
C LEU A 88 -19.06 -3.68 40.28
N VAL A 89 -17.93 -3.33 39.68
CA VAL A 89 -17.82 -2.22 38.73
C VAL A 89 -17.21 -2.75 37.45
N PHE A 90 -17.93 -2.56 36.35
CA PHE A 90 -17.52 -2.94 35.00
C PHE A 90 -17.45 -1.67 34.16
N ASP A 91 -16.27 -1.34 33.62
CA ASP A 91 -16.13 -0.18 32.75
C ASP A 91 -16.62 -0.43 31.31
N GLY A 92 -16.86 -1.69 30.96
CA GLY A 92 -17.37 -2.11 29.67
C GLY A 92 -17.46 -3.63 29.56
N LEU A 93 -18.61 -4.10 29.06
CA LEU A 93 -18.91 -5.52 28.80
C LEU A 93 -19.33 -5.66 27.34
N ASP A 94 -18.61 -6.45 26.56
CA ASP A 94 -18.88 -6.61 25.14
C ASP A 94 -19.60 -7.95 24.87
N THR A 95 -20.89 -8.01 24.52
CA THR A 95 -21.91 -6.96 24.66
C THR A 95 -23.09 -7.51 25.47
N PHE A 96 -23.75 -8.56 24.95
CA PHE A 96 -24.88 -9.21 25.62
C PHE A 96 -24.41 -10.09 26.78
N ALA A 97 -24.27 -9.49 27.97
CA ALA A 97 -23.65 -10.11 29.13
C ALA A 97 -24.66 -10.35 30.26
N THR A 98 -24.68 -11.57 30.81
CA THR A 98 -25.40 -11.90 32.04
C THR A 98 -24.37 -12.15 33.15
N VAL A 99 -24.35 -11.27 34.15
CA VAL A 99 -23.41 -11.35 35.27
C VAL A 99 -24.06 -12.06 36.45
N LYS A 100 -23.36 -13.03 37.02
CA LYS A 100 -23.79 -13.80 38.20
C LYS A 100 -22.75 -13.72 39.31
N VAL A 101 -23.24 -13.64 40.54
CA VAL A 101 -22.41 -13.80 41.75
C VAL A 101 -22.95 -14.98 42.53
N ASN A 102 -22.11 -15.99 42.76
CA ASN A 102 -22.48 -17.22 43.44
C ASN A 102 -23.71 -17.93 42.84
N GLY A 103 -23.91 -17.80 41.52
CA GLY A 103 -25.04 -18.36 40.78
C GLY A 103 -26.26 -17.44 40.66
N ASP A 104 -26.33 -16.34 41.43
CA ASP A 104 -27.42 -15.37 41.35
C ASP A 104 -27.13 -14.34 40.26
N VAL A 105 -28.06 -14.14 39.32
CA VAL A 105 -27.97 -13.06 38.32
C VAL A 105 -28.07 -11.70 39.01
N VAL A 106 -27.11 -10.82 38.74
CA VAL A 106 -27.03 -9.46 39.31
C VAL A 106 -27.07 -8.35 38.24
N LEU A 107 -26.78 -8.67 36.98
CA LEU A 107 -26.86 -7.74 35.85
C LEU A 107 -27.18 -8.50 34.56
N GLU A 108 -28.01 -7.89 33.71
CA GLU A 108 -28.08 -8.16 32.28
C GLU A 108 -27.70 -6.87 31.54
N SER A 109 -26.75 -6.97 30.61
CA SER A 109 -26.23 -5.87 29.80
C SER A 109 -26.37 -6.18 28.32
N ASP A 110 -26.68 -5.18 27.51
CA ASP A 110 -26.86 -5.27 26.06
C ASP A 110 -26.09 -4.19 25.27
N ASN A 111 -25.24 -3.42 25.94
CA ASN A 111 -24.54 -2.28 25.36
C ASN A 111 -23.07 -2.25 25.80
N MET A 112 -22.17 -2.32 24.82
CA MET A 112 -20.71 -2.35 25.00
C MET A 112 -20.18 -1.11 25.73
N PHE A 113 -20.88 0.02 25.58
CA PHE A 113 -20.41 1.35 25.94
C PHE A 113 -20.98 1.86 27.27
N ILE A 114 -21.81 1.08 27.97
CA ILE A 114 -22.34 1.45 29.28
C ILE A 114 -21.43 0.90 30.40
N PRO A 115 -20.88 1.76 31.27
CA PRO A 115 -20.26 1.31 32.51
C PRO A 115 -21.34 0.91 33.53
N HIS A 116 -21.13 -0.18 34.26
CA HIS A 116 -22.05 -0.70 35.26
C HIS A 116 -21.46 -0.69 36.66
N ARG A 117 -22.31 -0.43 37.65
CA ARG A 117 -21.99 -0.52 39.08
C ARG A 117 -23.15 -1.20 39.82
N ILE A 118 -22.87 -2.33 40.46
CA ILE A 118 -23.89 -3.21 41.03
C ILE A 118 -23.56 -3.51 42.49
N ASP A 119 -24.49 -3.21 43.39
CA ASP A 119 -24.38 -3.58 44.81
C ASP A 119 -24.53 -5.10 44.97
N VAL A 120 -23.45 -5.76 45.39
CA VAL A 120 -23.38 -7.21 45.64
C VAL A 120 -23.28 -7.55 47.12
N THR A 121 -23.42 -6.58 48.02
CA THR A 121 -23.22 -6.73 49.48
C THR A 121 -23.96 -7.93 50.05
N LYS A 122 -25.23 -8.13 49.64
CA LYS A 122 -26.09 -9.23 50.12
C LYS A 122 -25.90 -10.55 49.37
N LYS A 123 -25.10 -10.54 48.31
CA LYS A 123 -24.81 -11.70 47.45
C LYS A 123 -23.49 -12.38 47.80
N LEU A 124 -22.61 -11.67 48.51
CA LEU A 124 -21.38 -12.22 49.04
C LEU A 124 -21.67 -13.13 50.25
N LYS A 125 -20.96 -14.25 50.31
CA LYS A 125 -21.00 -15.23 51.39
C LYS A 125 -19.79 -15.03 52.29
N ASP A 126 -20.02 -14.89 53.59
CA ASP A 126 -18.97 -14.75 54.59
C ASP A 126 -18.20 -16.07 54.77
N GLY A 127 -16.86 -16.00 54.81
CA GLY A 127 -16.00 -17.14 55.14
C GLY A 127 -15.93 -18.25 54.09
N SER A 128 -16.42 -18.00 52.87
CA SER A 128 -16.28 -18.90 51.71
C SER A 128 -15.85 -18.13 50.47
N ALA A 129 -15.18 -18.80 49.52
CA ALA A 129 -14.85 -18.21 48.23
C ALA A 129 -16.13 -17.76 47.49
N ASN A 130 -16.10 -16.54 46.97
CA ASN A 130 -17.20 -15.98 46.18
C ASN A 130 -16.81 -16.04 44.71
N VAL A 131 -17.71 -16.47 43.84
CA VAL A 131 -17.42 -16.63 42.41
C VAL A 131 -18.22 -15.63 41.61
N LEU A 132 -17.53 -14.92 40.72
CA LEU A 132 -18.10 -14.10 39.66
C LEU A 132 -18.12 -14.94 38.37
N GLU A 133 -19.28 -15.02 37.71
CA GLU A 133 -19.45 -15.63 36.39
C GLU A 133 -20.11 -14.61 35.44
N ILE A 134 -19.68 -14.57 34.19
CA ILE A 134 -20.23 -13.68 33.16
C ILE A 134 -20.47 -14.49 31.89
N ASP A 135 -21.72 -14.63 31.49
CA ASP A 135 -22.11 -15.27 30.24
C ASP A 135 -22.31 -14.23 29.14
N PHE A 136 -21.53 -14.33 28.07
CA PHE A 136 -21.66 -13.52 26.87
C PHE A 136 -22.37 -14.30 25.78
N ARG A 137 -23.55 -13.82 25.37
CA ARG A 137 -24.26 -14.33 24.19
C ARG A 137 -23.67 -13.71 22.92
N SER A 138 -23.73 -14.47 21.82
CA SER A 138 -23.27 -14.01 20.51
C SER A 138 -24.00 -12.74 20.07
N ALA A 139 -23.25 -11.65 19.87
CA ALA A 139 -23.81 -10.40 19.34
C ALA A 139 -24.30 -10.54 17.90
N LEU A 140 -23.66 -11.39 17.09
CA LEU A 140 -24.07 -11.70 15.72
C LEU A 140 -25.48 -12.34 15.70
N VAL A 141 -25.66 -13.39 16.49
CA VAL A 141 -26.91 -14.15 16.56
C VAL A 141 -28.02 -13.29 17.18
N GLU A 142 -27.75 -12.57 18.27
CA GLU A 142 -28.75 -11.71 18.91
C GLU A 142 -29.12 -10.50 18.04
N GLY A 143 -28.16 -9.85 17.38
CA GLY A 143 -28.42 -8.76 16.46
C GLY A 143 -29.32 -9.17 15.29
N ARG A 144 -29.10 -10.36 14.72
CA ARG A 144 -29.97 -10.92 13.67
C ARG A 144 -31.38 -11.19 14.20
N LYS A 145 -31.52 -11.75 15.40
CA LYS A 145 -32.84 -11.97 16.04
C LYS A 145 -33.60 -10.65 16.23
N ILE A 146 -32.93 -9.60 16.71
CA ILE A 146 -33.56 -8.28 16.91
C ILE A 146 -33.97 -7.71 15.55
N LYS A 147 -33.09 -7.75 14.55
CA LYS A 147 -33.40 -7.32 13.18
C LYS A 147 -34.65 -8.01 12.64
N ASP A 148 -34.70 -9.34 12.72
CA ASP A 148 -35.78 -10.16 12.18
C ASP A 148 -37.10 -9.98 12.95
N ALA A 149 -37.03 -9.60 14.24
CA ALA A 149 -38.20 -9.28 15.05
C ALA A 149 -38.86 -7.93 14.70
N HIS A 150 -38.14 -7.07 13.97
CA HIS A 150 -38.57 -5.72 13.61
C HIS A 150 -38.56 -5.49 12.09
N PRO A 151 -39.40 -6.22 11.31
CA PRO A 151 -39.46 -6.08 9.85
C PRO A 151 -40.04 -4.75 9.37
N GLU A 152 -40.70 -3.98 10.27
CA GLU A 152 -41.21 -2.65 9.99
C GLU A 152 -40.10 -1.60 9.81
N HIS A 153 -38.93 -1.82 10.42
CA HIS A 153 -37.78 -0.91 10.30
C HIS A 153 -37.01 -1.17 9.00
N LYS A 154 -36.52 -0.10 8.36
CA LYS A 154 -35.69 -0.19 7.16
C LYS A 154 -34.22 -0.34 7.55
N TRP A 155 -33.77 -1.59 7.67
CA TRP A 155 -32.38 -1.98 7.96
C TRP A 155 -31.47 -1.77 6.74
N VAL A 156 -31.09 -0.51 6.51
CA VAL A 156 -30.20 -0.10 5.40
C VAL A 156 -28.98 0.65 5.93
N GLY A 157 -27.87 0.54 5.22
CA GLY A 157 -26.59 1.11 5.57
C GLY A 157 -25.49 0.68 4.61
N PHE A 158 -24.28 1.19 4.82
CA PHE A 158 -23.08 0.79 4.08
C PHE A 158 -22.26 -0.19 4.90
N ASN A 159 -21.56 -1.10 4.23
CA ASN A 159 -20.64 -2.09 4.80
C ASN A 159 -21.27 -3.11 5.79
N ALA A 160 -20.74 -4.35 5.77
CA ALA A 160 -21.06 -5.43 6.71
C ALA A 160 -22.53 -5.90 6.77
N ASP A 161 -22.86 -6.77 7.73
CA ASP A 161 -24.23 -7.26 7.99
C ASP A 161 -25.08 -6.17 8.67
N MET A 162 -26.26 -5.87 8.12
CA MET A 162 -27.18 -4.85 8.64
C MET A 162 -27.72 -5.14 10.04
N ALA A 163 -27.57 -6.37 10.55
CA ALA A 163 -27.85 -6.69 11.95
C ALA A 163 -27.00 -5.89 12.94
N ARG A 164 -25.87 -5.30 12.50
CA ARG A 164 -25.05 -4.40 13.32
C ARG A 164 -25.82 -3.21 13.89
N LEU A 165 -26.79 -2.69 13.13
CA LEU A 165 -27.61 -1.53 13.50
C LEU A 165 -28.52 -1.81 14.70
N ALA A 166 -28.81 -3.09 14.97
CA ALA A 166 -29.64 -3.52 16.08
C ALA A 166 -28.87 -3.61 17.41
N THR A 167 -27.55 -3.46 17.38
CA THR A 167 -26.67 -3.74 18.53
C THR A 167 -25.82 -2.52 18.89
N ARG A 168 -25.75 -2.18 20.18
CA ARG A 168 -24.85 -1.13 20.68
C ARG A 168 -23.48 -1.73 21.00
N LYS A 169 -22.71 -1.94 19.94
CA LYS A 169 -21.35 -2.49 19.91
C LYS A 169 -20.52 -1.71 18.90
N ALA A 170 -19.20 -1.75 19.02
CA ALA A 170 -18.31 -1.18 18.00
C ALA A 170 -18.64 -1.78 16.62
N GLN A 171 -18.97 -0.92 15.66
CA GLN A 171 -19.53 -1.32 14.37
C GLN A 171 -18.48 -2.00 13.50
N TYR A 172 -17.21 -1.59 13.60
CA TYR A 172 -16.12 -2.17 12.84
C TYR A 172 -15.83 -3.65 13.15
N HIS A 173 -16.28 -4.19 14.29
CA HIS A 173 -16.15 -5.62 14.60
C HIS A 173 -16.91 -6.51 13.59
N TRP A 174 -17.92 -5.96 12.91
CA TRP A 174 -18.71 -6.65 11.89
C TRP A 174 -18.01 -6.72 10.53
N GLY A 175 -16.79 -6.20 10.42
CA GLY A 175 -16.09 -5.91 9.16
C GLY A 175 -16.34 -4.48 8.70
N TRP A 176 -15.36 -3.90 8.02
CA TRP A 176 -15.46 -2.58 7.40
C TRP A 176 -14.62 -2.55 6.11
N ASP A 177 -14.72 -1.49 5.32
CA ASP A 177 -13.93 -1.33 4.08
C ASP A 177 -12.40 -1.24 4.29
N TRP A 178 -11.93 -1.21 5.54
CA TRP A 178 -10.53 -1.32 5.95
C TRP A 178 -10.28 -2.37 7.05
N GLY A 179 -11.31 -3.08 7.54
CA GLY A 179 -11.26 -3.88 8.78
C GLY A 179 -11.84 -5.29 8.62
N PRO A 180 -11.32 -6.29 9.35
CA PRO A 180 -11.75 -7.68 9.21
C PRO A 180 -13.05 -7.94 9.99
N VAL A 181 -13.74 -9.03 9.69
CA VAL A 181 -14.90 -9.52 10.42
C VAL A 181 -14.44 -10.31 11.65
N LEU A 182 -14.18 -9.61 12.76
CA LEU A 182 -13.73 -10.20 14.03
C LEU A 182 -14.69 -9.86 15.17
N MET A 183 -15.81 -10.58 15.21
CA MET A 183 -16.89 -10.39 16.18
C MET A 183 -16.53 -10.94 17.57
N THR A 184 -15.79 -10.17 18.34
CA THR A 184 -15.36 -10.54 19.69
C THR A 184 -16.40 -10.30 20.79
N CYS A 185 -16.13 -10.78 22.01
CA CYS A 185 -16.90 -10.52 23.23
C CYS A 185 -16.00 -10.67 24.47
N GLY A 186 -16.39 -10.10 25.61
CA GLY A 186 -15.66 -10.24 26.87
C GLY A 186 -15.66 -8.98 27.75
N PRO A 187 -15.03 -9.05 28.93
CA PRO A 187 -14.78 -7.88 29.78
C PRO A 187 -13.66 -7.03 29.17
N TRP A 188 -14.02 -6.25 28.14
CA TRP A 188 -13.09 -5.48 27.31
C TRP A 188 -12.49 -4.26 28.02
N ARG A 189 -13.03 -3.88 29.18
CA ARG A 189 -12.46 -2.88 30.10
C ARG A 189 -12.35 -3.41 31.52
N ALA A 190 -11.77 -2.58 32.39
CA ALA A 190 -11.43 -2.97 33.75
C ALA A 190 -12.66 -3.43 34.57
N VAL A 191 -12.43 -4.45 35.40
CA VAL A 191 -13.40 -5.02 36.35
C VAL A 191 -12.86 -4.83 37.76
N ARG A 192 -13.70 -4.33 38.67
CA ARG A 192 -13.30 -4.03 40.05
C ARG A 192 -14.36 -4.49 41.05
N LEU A 193 -13.90 -4.90 42.24
CA LEU A 193 -14.71 -4.96 43.45
C LEU A 193 -14.36 -3.75 44.32
N GLU A 194 -15.30 -2.81 44.44
CA GLU A 194 -15.14 -1.60 45.24
C GLU A 194 -15.92 -1.71 46.54
N THR A 195 -15.30 -1.33 47.64
CA THR A 195 -15.91 -1.34 48.96
C THR A 195 -15.90 0.07 49.53
N SER A 196 -17.08 0.63 49.80
CA SER A 196 -17.23 2.02 50.25
C SER A 196 -18.35 2.20 51.26
N TYR A 197 -18.24 3.24 52.09
CA TYR A 197 -19.34 3.73 52.93
C TYR A 197 -20.13 4.83 52.22
N ALA A 198 -19.39 5.75 51.59
CA ALA A 198 -19.88 6.84 50.78
C ALA A 198 -18.93 7.01 49.59
N ARG A 199 -19.41 7.58 48.49
CA ARG A 199 -18.58 7.79 47.30
C ARG A 199 -18.88 9.10 46.59
N ILE A 200 -17.92 9.59 45.82
CA ILE A 200 -18.09 10.58 44.77
C ILE A 200 -18.56 9.83 43.52
N SER A 201 -19.74 10.19 43.02
CA SER A 201 -20.34 9.59 41.83
C SER A 201 -20.06 10.38 40.56
N ASP A 202 -19.88 11.69 40.68
CA ASP A 202 -19.53 12.56 39.56
C ASP A 202 -18.79 13.82 40.03
N MET A 203 -17.88 14.33 39.20
CA MET A 203 -17.22 15.61 39.40
C MET A 203 -17.33 16.41 38.11
N ARG A 204 -18.12 17.48 38.16
CA ARG A 204 -18.34 18.42 37.05
C ARG A 204 -17.58 19.70 37.32
N VAL A 205 -16.81 20.14 36.34
CA VAL A 205 -16.07 21.41 36.36
C VAL A 205 -16.56 22.20 35.15
N ASP A 206 -17.41 23.20 35.41
CA ASP A 206 -17.79 24.19 34.41
C ASP A 206 -16.98 25.47 34.65
N TYR A 207 -16.84 26.31 33.63
CA TYR A 207 -16.18 27.59 33.78
C TYR A 207 -16.72 28.62 32.80
N ASP A 208 -16.62 29.89 33.17
CA ASP A 208 -16.95 31.03 32.32
C ASP A 208 -15.77 31.99 32.25
N LEU A 209 -15.20 32.13 31.05
CA LEU A 209 -14.19 33.15 30.74
C LEU A 209 -14.88 34.46 30.38
N ASN A 210 -14.41 35.56 30.97
CA ASN A 210 -14.86 36.90 30.61
C ASN A 210 -14.48 37.26 29.15
N GLU A 211 -15.03 38.35 28.61
CA GLU A 211 -14.81 38.76 27.21
C GLU A 211 -13.31 38.85 26.85
N PHE A 212 -12.50 39.42 27.75
CA PHE A 212 -11.06 39.66 27.59
C PHE A 212 -10.17 38.44 27.85
N LEU A 213 -10.75 37.31 28.27
CA LEU A 213 -10.07 36.05 28.61
C LEU A 213 -9.06 36.15 29.78
N ASP A 214 -9.18 37.18 30.61
CA ASP A 214 -8.22 37.51 31.66
C ASP A 214 -8.76 37.29 33.09
N ASP A 215 -10.02 36.87 33.20
CA ASP A 215 -10.64 36.34 34.41
C ASP A 215 -11.54 35.14 34.10
N VAL A 216 -11.52 34.13 34.97
CA VAL A 216 -12.39 32.94 34.87
C VAL A 216 -13.10 32.64 36.19
N VAL A 217 -14.39 32.36 36.10
CA VAL A 217 -15.19 31.80 37.19
C VAL A 217 -15.31 30.29 36.98
N VAL A 218 -14.75 29.50 37.89
CA VAL A 218 -14.78 28.03 37.85
C VAL A 218 -15.82 27.53 38.83
N ARG A 219 -16.78 26.74 38.34
CA ARG A 219 -17.89 26.17 39.10
C ARG A 219 -17.69 24.67 39.20
N VAL A 220 -17.42 24.19 40.41
CA VAL A 220 -17.18 22.77 40.68
C VAL A 220 -18.39 22.18 41.41
N VAL A 221 -19.00 21.17 40.80
CA VAL A 221 -20.12 20.41 41.37
C VAL A 221 -19.67 18.97 41.56
N VAL A 222 -19.66 18.53 42.82
CA VAL A 222 -19.32 17.16 43.19
C VAL A 222 -20.60 16.46 43.64
N SER A 223 -21.01 15.44 42.89
CA SER A 223 -22.12 14.56 43.24
C SER A 223 -21.60 13.38 44.04
N THR A 224 -22.32 13.03 45.09
CA THR A 224 -21.92 12.01 46.05
C THR A 224 -23.11 11.11 46.38
N GLU A 225 -22.81 9.88 46.78
CA GLU A 225 -23.80 8.89 47.19
C GLU A 225 -23.49 8.44 48.61
N ARG A 226 -24.56 8.23 49.40
CA ARG A 226 -24.50 7.73 50.79
C ARG A 226 -23.64 8.59 51.73
N SER A 227 -23.60 9.88 51.49
CA SER A 227 -22.69 10.86 52.09
C SER A 227 -23.41 11.84 53.04
N SER A 228 -24.47 11.39 53.72
CA SER A 228 -25.21 12.27 54.64
C SER A 228 -24.29 12.82 55.74
N GLN A 229 -24.29 14.13 55.94
CA GLN A 229 -23.42 14.84 56.91
C GLN A 229 -21.91 14.73 56.60
N ALA A 230 -21.54 14.49 55.33
CA ALA A 230 -20.15 14.56 54.88
C ALA A 230 -19.78 15.97 54.38
N ASP A 231 -18.48 16.25 54.33
CA ASP A 231 -17.92 17.42 53.66
C ASP A 231 -17.11 16.98 52.44
N VAL A 232 -16.96 17.88 51.46
CA VAL A 232 -16.06 17.69 50.31
C VAL A 232 -15.05 18.82 50.30
N LYS A 233 -13.77 18.46 50.29
CA LYS A 233 -12.66 19.40 50.08
C LYS A 233 -12.31 19.46 48.59
N ILE A 234 -12.57 20.61 47.98
CA ILE A 234 -12.31 20.88 46.56
C ILE A 234 -11.04 21.73 46.45
N THR A 235 -10.18 21.35 45.51
CA THR A 235 -8.89 22.01 45.25
C THR A 235 -8.70 22.28 43.76
N ILE A 236 -8.02 23.37 43.41
CA ILE A 236 -7.55 23.65 42.04
C ILE A 236 -6.03 23.88 42.10
N ARG A 237 -5.28 23.18 41.25
CA ARG A 237 -3.83 23.26 41.16
C ARG A 237 -3.36 23.58 39.75
N SER A 238 -2.26 24.33 39.63
CA SER A 238 -1.51 24.47 38.38
C SER A 238 -0.15 23.79 38.57
N GLY A 239 0.06 22.64 37.95
CA GLY A 239 1.17 21.76 38.29
C GLY A 239 1.15 21.39 39.79
N LYS A 240 2.19 21.75 40.53
CA LYS A 240 2.29 21.49 41.98
C LYS A 240 1.64 22.58 42.84
N ASP A 241 1.42 23.76 42.28
CA ASP A 241 0.98 24.94 43.03
C ASP A 241 -0.51 24.87 43.35
N LEU A 242 -0.87 25.05 44.63
CA LEU A 242 -2.25 25.15 45.07
C LEU A 242 -2.77 26.56 44.79
N ILE A 243 -3.76 26.67 43.91
CA ILE A 243 -4.38 27.96 43.56
C ILE A 243 -5.55 28.23 44.51
N PHE A 244 -6.40 27.23 44.73
CA PHE A 244 -7.56 27.34 45.62
C PHE A 244 -7.81 26.05 46.40
N GLU A 245 -8.35 26.21 47.60
CA GLU A 245 -8.92 25.14 48.42
C GLU A 245 -10.20 25.64 49.10
N LYS A 246 -11.25 24.83 49.09
CA LYS A 246 -12.49 25.11 49.82
C LYS A 246 -13.10 23.80 50.31
N THR A 247 -13.54 23.77 51.56
CA THR A 247 -14.33 22.67 52.11
C THR A 247 -15.79 23.10 52.16
N VAL A 248 -16.68 22.25 51.63
CA VAL A 248 -18.12 22.52 51.54
C VAL A 248 -18.90 21.30 52.01
N SER A 249 -19.98 21.52 52.77
CA SER A 249 -20.84 20.43 53.22
C SER A 249 -21.70 19.89 52.09
N VAL A 250 -21.92 18.58 52.09
CA VAL A 250 -22.82 17.89 51.15
C VAL A 250 -24.27 18.21 51.51
N ASP A 251 -25.06 18.63 50.53
CA ASP A 251 -26.47 18.94 50.72
C ASP A 251 -27.37 17.68 50.85
N SER A 252 -28.66 17.89 51.10
CA SER A 252 -29.62 16.78 51.24
C SER A 252 -29.85 15.97 49.97
N LYS A 253 -29.37 16.44 48.81
CA LYS A 253 -29.43 15.76 47.52
C LYS A 253 -28.10 15.06 47.19
N GLY A 254 -27.13 15.06 48.09
CA GLY A 254 -25.83 14.46 47.87
C GLY A 254 -24.89 15.33 47.03
N VAL A 255 -25.08 16.65 46.97
CA VAL A 255 -24.29 17.54 46.13
C VAL A 255 -23.49 18.54 46.94
N ALA A 256 -22.22 18.72 46.58
CA ALA A 256 -21.32 19.74 47.10
C ALA A 256 -20.94 20.72 45.96
N LYS A 257 -20.98 22.03 46.22
CA LYS A 257 -20.71 23.06 45.21
C LYS A 257 -19.72 24.11 45.69
N ALA A 258 -18.77 24.47 44.85
CA ALA A 258 -17.84 25.56 45.11
C ALA A 258 -17.53 26.34 43.83
N ASP A 259 -17.52 27.67 43.98
CA ASP A 259 -17.12 28.59 42.93
C ASP A 259 -15.76 29.22 43.28
N PHE A 260 -14.90 29.35 42.28
CA PHE A 260 -13.56 29.92 42.40
C PHE A 260 -13.34 30.96 41.31
N HIS A 261 -12.57 32.00 41.64
CA HIS A 261 -12.25 33.08 40.72
C HIS A 261 -10.74 33.13 40.47
N ILE A 262 -10.30 32.87 39.24
CA ILE A 262 -8.88 32.93 38.88
C ILE A 262 -8.68 34.14 37.98
N SER A 263 -7.90 35.11 38.45
CA SER A 263 -7.43 36.23 37.64
C SER A 263 -6.17 35.86 36.88
N GLN A 264 -6.08 36.34 35.64
CA GLN A 264 -5.03 36.02 34.68
C GLN A 264 -4.82 34.50 34.52
N PRO A 265 -5.88 33.73 34.17
CA PRO A 265 -5.76 32.30 33.99
C PRO A 265 -4.78 31.95 32.86
N LYS A 266 -4.01 30.88 33.03
CA LYS A 266 -3.23 30.32 31.92
C LYS A 266 -4.17 29.54 31.02
N LEU A 267 -4.42 30.05 29.81
CA LEU A 267 -5.34 29.43 28.86
C LEU A 267 -4.70 28.21 28.18
N TRP A 268 -5.55 27.28 27.77
CA TRP A 268 -5.18 26.15 26.92
C TRP A 268 -5.34 26.52 25.44
N PHE A 269 -4.34 26.20 24.62
CA PHE A 269 -4.35 26.42 23.17
C PHE A 269 -4.02 25.13 22.40
N PRO A 270 -4.53 24.99 21.16
CA PRO A 270 -4.11 23.92 20.28
C PRO A 270 -2.63 24.05 19.88
N HIS A 271 -2.07 22.94 19.42
CA HIS A 271 -0.70 22.84 18.92
C HIS A 271 -0.43 23.93 17.86
N GLY A 272 0.68 24.66 18.02
CA GLY A 272 1.07 25.74 17.12
C GLY A 272 0.44 27.10 17.40
N TYR A 273 -0.52 27.21 18.33
CA TYR A 273 -1.23 28.46 18.64
C TYR A 273 -1.02 28.99 20.06
N GLY A 274 -0.33 28.25 20.93
CA GLY A 274 0.00 28.65 22.29
C GLY A 274 0.37 27.46 23.17
N GLU A 275 0.39 27.67 24.49
CA GLU A 275 0.70 26.64 25.48
C GLU A 275 -0.54 25.79 25.83
N GLN A 276 -0.33 24.51 26.11
CA GLN A 276 -1.36 23.55 26.51
C GLN A 276 -1.56 23.57 28.04
N SER A 277 -1.93 24.72 28.60
CA SER A 277 -2.01 24.88 30.06
C SER A 277 -3.14 24.03 30.67
N LEU A 278 -2.78 23.12 31.59
CA LEU A 278 -3.72 22.26 32.31
C LEU A 278 -3.68 22.51 33.82
N TYR A 279 -4.86 22.55 34.43
CA TYR A 279 -5.08 22.59 35.87
C TYR A 279 -5.58 21.23 36.36
N THR A 280 -5.29 20.89 37.61
CA THR A 280 -5.87 19.72 38.27
C THR A 280 -6.92 20.18 39.27
N CYS A 281 -8.18 19.84 39.00
CA CYS A 281 -9.27 20.02 39.95
C CYS A 281 -9.43 18.72 40.75
N GLY A 282 -9.24 18.76 42.06
CA GLY A 282 -9.34 17.60 42.95
C GLY A 282 -10.49 17.74 43.94
N ALA A 283 -11.15 16.63 44.26
CA ALA A 283 -12.18 16.56 45.30
C ALA A 283 -11.84 15.42 46.27
N VAL A 284 -11.94 15.69 47.57
CA VAL A 284 -11.77 14.71 48.65
C VAL A 284 -13.03 14.68 49.49
N LEU A 285 -13.74 13.55 49.48
CA LEU A 285 -14.88 13.29 50.36
C LEU A 285 -14.39 13.00 51.78
N ILE A 286 -14.93 13.72 52.76
CA ILE A 286 -14.59 13.63 54.18
C ILE A 286 -15.81 13.14 54.94
N LEU A 287 -15.70 11.94 55.51
CA LEU A 287 -16.74 11.31 56.32
C LEU A 287 -16.25 11.21 57.77
N ASN A 288 -17.04 11.72 58.73
CA ASN A 288 -16.68 11.70 60.16
C ASN A 288 -15.28 12.27 60.47
N GLY A 289 -14.85 13.29 59.71
CA GLY A 289 -13.52 13.91 59.86
C GLY A 289 -12.36 13.11 59.26
N GLN A 290 -12.62 12.02 58.52
CA GLN A 290 -11.61 11.23 57.81
C GLN A 290 -11.82 11.28 56.30
N ASN A 291 -10.72 11.25 55.54
CA ASN A 291 -10.78 11.19 54.08
C ASN A 291 -11.30 9.81 53.64
N ALA A 292 -12.47 9.79 53.01
CA ALA A 292 -13.13 8.57 52.54
C ALA A 292 -12.79 8.24 51.07
N GLN A 293 -12.79 9.23 50.18
CA GLN A 293 -12.45 9.04 48.77
C GLN A 293 -11.83 10.31 48.20
N ALA A 294 -10.95 10.17 47.20
CA ALA A 294 -10.48 11.28 46.39
C ALA A 294 -10.68 10.99 44.89
N CYS A 295 -10.96 12.04 44.12
CA CYS A 295 -10.92 11.99 42.66
C CYS A 295 -10.34 13.30 42.11
N SER A 296 -9.90 13.29 40.86
CA SER A 296 -9.42 14.48 40.18
C SER A 296 -9.79 14.49 38.70
N ARG A 297 -9.83 15.69 38.13
CA ARG A 297 -10.00 15.96 36.70
C ARG A 297 -8.94 16.96 36.25
N ARG A 298 -8.35 16.72 35.07
CA ARG A 298 -7.49 17.72 34.42
C ARG A 298 -8.35 18.61 33.54
N VAL A 299 -8.19 19.92 33.64
CA VAL A 299 -9.04 20.88 32.92
C VAL A 299 -8.16 21.97 32.29
N GLY A 300 -8.46 22.35 31.07
CA GLY A 300 -7.87 23.49 30.39
C GLY A 300 -8.91 24.58 30.19
N PHE A 301 -8.59 25.82 30.52
CA PHE A 301 -9.52 26.94 30.30
C PHE A 301 -9.32 27.48 28.89
N ARG A 302 -10.36 27.39 28.06
CA ARG A 302 -10.40 28.01 26.72
C ARG A 302 -11.79 28.52 26.37
N ARG A 303 -11.86 29.53 25.51
CA ARG A 303 -13.08 29.84 24.74
C ARG A 303 -13.03 29.06 23.43
N GLY A 304 -14.11 28.34 23.13
CA GLY A 304 -14.24 27.49 21.97
C GLY A 304 -15.49 27.79 21.17
N GLU A 305 -15.33 28.03 19.88
CA GLU A 305 -16.44 28.41 19.01
C GLU A 305 -16.36 27.63 17.70
N LEU A 306 -17.49 27.05 17.26
CA LEU A 306 -17.69 26.61 15.89
C LEU A 306 -18.41 27.73 15.15
N VAL A 307 -17.68 28.43 14.28
CA VAL A 307 -18.19 29.59 13.55
C VAL A 307 -18.94 29.12 12.32
N GLN A 308 -20.23 29.45 12.25
CA GLN A 308 -21.10 29.14 11.14
C GLN A 308 -22.00 30.32 10.74
N GLU A 309 -21.35 31.37 10.27
CA GLU A 309 -21.98 32.62 9.83
C GLU A 309 -22.27 32.58 8.32
N PRO A 310 -23.41 33.13 7.86
CA PRO A 310 -23.69 33.31 6.44
C PRO A 310 -22.67 34.20 5.75
N ASP A 311 -22.29 33.85 4.52
CA ASP A 311 -21.41 34.64 3.66
C ASP A 311 -21.86 34.59 2.19
N GLU A 312 -21.01 35.09 1.29
CA GLU A 312 -21.28 35.12 -0.16
C GLU A 312 -21.38 33.74 -0.84
N VAL A 313 -20.90 32.67 -0.20
CA VAL A 313 -20.91 31.30 -0.73
C VAL A 313 -22.06 30.51 -0.11
N GLY A 314 -22.30 30.66 1.19
CA GLY A 314 -23.31 29.93 1.94
C GLY A 314 -23.16 30.21 3.42
N LYS A 315 -22.68 29.23 4.20
CA LYS A 315 -22.44 29.33 5.65
C LYS A 315 -21.05 28.82 5.99
N THR A 316 -20.26 29.63 6.68
CA THR A 316 -18.90 29.24 7.10
C THR A 316 -18.91 27.99 7.99
N PHE A 317 -17.77 27.30 8.08
CA PHE A 317 -17.57 26.20 9.02
C PHE A 317 -16.09 26.14 9.42
N TYR A 318 -15.75 26.71 10.58
CA TYR A 318 -14.38 26.64 11.12
C TYR A 318 -14.37 26.84 12.64
N PHE A 319 -13.25 26.53 13.27
CA PHE A 319 -13.09 26.64 14.71
C PHE A 319 -12.33 27.91 15.11
N ARG A 320 -12.81 28.59 16.15
CA ARG A 320 -12.12 29.72 16.79
C ARG A 320 -11.84 29.37 18.24
N ILE A 321 -10.55 29.44 18.63
CA ILE A 321 -10.07 29.13 19.97
C ILE A 321 -9.43 30.37 20.56
N ASN A 322 -9.93 30.84 21.70
CA ASN A 322 -9.43 32.05 22.38
C ASN A 322 -9.34 33.28 21.46
N GLY A 323 -10.29 33.43 20.54
CA GLY A 323 -10.32 34.53 19.55
C GLY A 323 -9.45 34.31 18.30
N ILE A 324 -8.81 33.15 18.15
CA ILE A 324 -7.96 32.81 17.01
C ILE A 324 -8.66 31.77 16.12
N ASP A 325 -8.87 32.10 14.85
CA ASP A 325 -9.37 31.15 13.85
C ASP A 325 -8.31 30.07 13.58
N VAL A 326 -8.71 28.79 13.50
CA VAL A 326 -7.80 27.67 13.30
C VAL A 326 -8.18 26.90 12.03
N PHE A 327 -7.25 26.81 11.09
CA PHE A 327 -7.38 25.86 9.98
C PHE A 327 -7.15 24.45 10.51
N CYS A 328 -8.18 23.62 10.46
CA CYS A 328 -8.13 22.27 11.03
C CYS A 328 -7.62 21.27 10.00
N GLY A 329 -6.31 21.24 9.78
CA GLY A 329 -5.64 20.18 9.02
C GLY A 329 -5.33 18.99 9.91
N GLY A 330 -5.80 17.80 9.55
CA GLY A 330 -5.58 16.61 10.37
C GLY A 330 -6.13 15.31 9.77
N SER A 331 -6.54 14.36 10.61
CA SER A 331 -6.93 13.01 10.16
C SER A 331 -8.13 12.46 10.93
N CYS A 332 -8.83 11.50 10.35
CA CYS A 332 -9.75 10.62 11.05
C CYS A 332 -8.99 9.50 11.77
N TRP A 333 -9.45 9.17 12.98
CA TRP A 333 -8.97 8.13 13.86
C TRP A 333 -9.96 6.99 13.92
N ILE A 334 -9.46 5.78 13.69
CA ILE A 334 -10.18 4.52 13.88
C ILE A 334 -9.55 3.75 15.05
N PRO A 335 -10.19 2.71 15.60
CA PRO A 335 -9.55 1.86 16.61
C PRO A 335 -8.22 1.30 16.10
N ALA A 336 -7.13 1.49 16.85
CA ALA A 336 -5.78 1.11 16.39
C ALA A 336 -5.46 -0.40 16.57
N ASP A 337 -6.46 -1.23 16.84
CA ASP A 337 -6.38 -2.69 16.87
C ASP A 337 -7.79 -3.31 16.73
N SER A 338 -7.95 -4.45 16.04
CA SER A 338 -9.19 -5.25 16.09
C SER A 338 -9.49 -5.80 17.48
N PHE A 339 -8.47 -5.85 18.36
CA PHE A 339 -8.59 -6.24 19.76
C PHE A 339 -8.06 -5.14 20.66
N THR A 340 -8.90 -4.13 20.90
CA THR A 340 -8.52 -2.90 21.63
C THR A 340 -7.86 -3.10 23.00
N PRO A 341 -8.11 -4.18 23.79
CA PRO A 341 -7.36 -4.44 25.03
C PRO A 341 -5.84 -4.64 24.82
N ARG A 342 -5.38 -4.90 23.59
CA ARG A 342 -3.94 -4.99 23.25
C ARG A 342 -3.25 -3.64 23.21
N ILE A 343 -3.98 -2.53 23.06
CA ILE A 343 -3.35 -1.21 22.93
C ILE A 343 -2.85 -0.73 24.29
N THR A 344 -1.56 -0.43 24.37
CA THR A 344 -0.95 0.17 25.54
C THR A 344 -1.05 1.70 25.50
N LYS A 345 -0.87 2.32 26.68
CA LYS A 345 -0.84 3.79 26.82
C LYS A 345 0.25 4.41 25.95
N GLU A 346 1.41 3.77 25.89
CA GLU A 346 2.56 4.20 25.11
C GLU A 346 2.27 4.15 23.61
N ARG A 347 1.49 3.15 23.15
CA ARG A 347 1.10 3.05 21.73
C ARG A 347 0.14 4.19 21.35
N TYR A 348 -0.83 4.53 22.20
CA TYR A 348 -1.68 5.73 22.01
C TYR A 348 -0.84 7.01 21.93
N GLN A 349 0.10 7.18 22.87
CA GLN A 349 0.98 8.35 22.90
C GLN A 349 1.85 8.44 21.64
N SER A 350 2.42 7.33 21.18
CA SER A 350 3.22 7.26 19.95
C SER A 350 2.42 7.68 18.71
N TRP A 351 1.17 7.20 18.60
CA TRP A 351 0.27 7.56 17.51
C TRP A 351 -0.01 9.07 17.46
N LEU A 352 -0.44 9.63 18.60
CA LEU A 352 -0.80 11.05 18.70
C LEU A 352 0.42 11.97 18.61
N GLN A 353 1.57 11.55 19.13
CA GLN A 353 2.83 12.28 18.94
C GLN A 353 3.21 12.31 17.45
N THR A 354 3.07 11.19 16.74
CA THR A 354 3.37 11.13 15.31
C THR A 354 2.49 12.09 14.50
N MET A 355 1.21 12.22 14.86
CA MET A 355 0.29 13.19 14.27
C MET A 355 0.79 14.64 14.47
N VAL A 356 1.20 15.00 15.69
CA VAL A 356 1.70 16.34 16.03
C VAL A 356 3.03 16.65 15.34
N ASP A 357 3.93 15.66 15.26
CA ASP A 357 5.16 15.77 14.48
C ASP A 357 4.86 16.06 12.99
N GLY A 358 3.69 15.65 12.51
CA GLY A 358 3.14 15.94 11.18
C GLY A 358 2.45 17.29 11.04
N TYR A 359 2.51 18.17 12.05
CA TYR A 359 1.82 19.47 12.12
C TYR A 359 0.30 19.41 11.95
N GLN A 360 -0.30 18.25 12.25
CA GLN A 360 -1.75 18.12 12.29
C GLN A 360 -2.29 18.68 13.61
N VAL A 361 -3.45 19.32 13.57
CA VAL A 361 -4.03 20.05 14.71
C VAL A 361 -5.35 19.45 15.20
N MET A 362 -6.06 18.70 14.35
CA MET A 362 -7.37 18.12 14.68
C MET A 362 -7.45 16.63 14.34
N ILE A 363 -8.02 15.84 15.25
CA ILE A 363 -8.30 14.41 15.04
C ILE A 363 -9.80 14.15 15.19
N ARG A 364 -10.39 13.39 14.27
CA ARG A 364 -11.79 12.97 14.35
C ARG A 364 -11.88 11.53 14.83
N VAL A 365 -12.46 11.31 16.01
CA VAL A 365 -12.78 9.97 16.51
C VAL A 365 -14.05 9.50 15.79
N TRP A 366 -13.87 8.62 14.81
CA TRP A 366 -14.92 8.20 13.89
C TRP A 366 -15.99 7.30 14.53
N GLY A 367 -17.25 7.52 14.17
CA GLY A 367 -18.44 6.98 14.84
C GLY A 367 -18.69 5.46 14.74
N GLY A 368 -18.05 4.71 13.86
CA GLY A 368 -18.19 3.23 13.88
C GLY A 368 -17.16 2.50 14.75
N GLY A 369 -16.28 3.25 15.43
CA GLY A 369 -15.23 2.74 16.31
C GLY A 369 -15.70 2.54 17.75
N ILE A 370 -14.94 3.11 18.69
CA ILE A 370 -15.22 3.09 20.12
C ILE A 370 -15.12 4.50 20.74
N TRP A 371 -15.79 4.70 21.87
CA TRP A 371 -15.40 5.77 22.79
C TRP A 371 -14.01 5.45 23.33
N GLU A 372 -13.00 6.19 22.92
CA GLU A 372 -11.60 5.87 23.21
C GLU A 372 -11.27 5.84 24.71
N GLU A 373 -10.15 5.21 25.04
CA GLU A 373 -9.61 5.16 26.40
C GLU A 373 -9.25 6.56 26.91
N ASP A 374 -9.33 6.79 28.23
CA ASP A 374 -9.03 8.11 28.83
C ASP A 374 -7.64 8.63 28.42
N ILE A 375 -6.66 7.72 28.24
CA ILE A 375 -5.29 8.07 27.80
C ILE A 375 -5.24 8.75 26.42
N PHE A 376 -6.18 8.44 25.52
CA PHE A 376 -6.27 9.09 24.22
C PHE A 376 -6.56 10.58 24.39
N TYR A 377 -7.65 10.91 25.09
CA TYR A 377 -8.06 12.30 25.32
C TYR A 377 -7.06 13.04 26.22
N ASP A 378 -6.52 12.36 27.23
CA ASP A 378 -5.46 12.90 28.07
C ASP A 378 -4.22 13.31 27.28
N THR A 379 -3.86 12.52 26.26
CA THR A 379 -2.73 12.83 25.37
C THR A 379 -3.09 13.97 24.41
N CYS A 380 -4.32 14.01 23.88
CA CYS A 380 -4.80 15.13 23.07
C CYS A 380 -4.76 16.46 23.83
N ASP A 381 -5.16 16.45 25.11
CA ASP A 381 -5.08 17.61 25.99
C ASP A 381 -3.64 18.09 26.21
N GLU A 382 -2.71 17.15 26.43
CA GLU A 382 -1.29 17.45 26.67
C GLU A 382 -0.60 17.97 25.41
N LEU A 383 -0.93 17.42 24.25
CA LEU A 383 -0.29 17.76 22.98
C LEU A 383 -0.97 18.91 22.24
N GLY A 384 -2.17 19.34 22.66
CA GLY A 384 -2.90 20.42 22.01
C GLY A 384 -3.65 19.99 20.75
N ILE A 385 -4.10 18.74 20.69
CA ILE A 385 -4.86 18.19 19.56
C ILE A 385 -6.34 18.48 19.78
N LEU A 386 -7.00 19.12 18.82
CA LEU A 386 -8.45 19.31 18.83
C LEU A 386 -9.14 17.99 18.49
N VAL A 387 -10.14 17.59 19.26
CA VAL A 387 -10.90 16.36 19.06
C VAL A 387 -12.29 16.69 18.53
N TRP A 388 -12.59 16.15 17.36
CA TRP A 388 -13.94 15.97 16.84
C TRP A 388 -14.43 14.60 17.31
N GLN A 389 -15.44 14.57 18.18
CA GLN A 389 -15.96 13.33 18.77
C GLN A 389 -17.28 12.95 18.13
N ASP A 390 -17.31 11.89 17.33
CA ASP A 390 -18.59 11.30 16.92
C ASP A 390 -19.23 10.55 18.11
N PHE A 391 -20.55 10.49 18.16
CA PHE A 391 -21.24 9.42 18.87
C PHE A 391 -21.08 8.11 18.09
N MET A 392 -21.17 6.96 18.76
CA MET A 392 -20.82 5.66 18.16
C MET A 392 -21.90 5.11 17.21
N PHE A 393 -22.21 5.87 16.16
CA PHE A 393 -23.11 5.55 15.05
C PHE A 393 -22.38 5.77 13.73
N GLY A 394 -22.45 4.80 12.82
CA GLY A 394 -21.89 4.95 11.48
C GLY A 394 -22.65 4.19 10.39
N CYS A 395 -22.77 4.86 9.25
CA CYS A 395 -23.28 4.45 7.95
C CYS A 395 -24.54 3.58 8.02
N GLY A 396 -25.58 3.98 8.76
CA GLY A 396 -26.82 3.22 8.77
C GLY A 396 -28.04 3.90 9.38
N ASN A 397 -29.21 3.34 9.08
CA ASN A 397 -30.48 3.76 9.66
C ASN A 397 -30.75 3.02 10.97
N TYR A 398 -30.46 3.65 12.11
CA TYR A 398 -30.65 3.03 13.43
C TYR A 398 -32.13 3.00 13.88
N PRO A 399 -32.55 1.95 14.61
CA PRO A 399 -33.97 1.65 14.87
C PRO A 399 -34.54 2.46 16.04
N ALA A 400 -34.47 3.79 15.97
CA ALA A 400 -34.91 4.65 17.07
C ALA A 400 -36.42 4.55 17.37
N ALA A 401 -37.25 3.97 16.49
CA ALA A 401 -38.64 3.67 16.80
C ALA A 401 -38.78 2.66 17.97
N ILE A 402 -37.78 1.80 18.18
CA ILE A 402 -37.71 0.85 19.30
C ILE A 402 -37.33 1.63 20.56
N LYS A 403 -38.23 1.67 21.54
CA LYS A 403 -38.04 2.48 22.76
C LYS A 403 -36.87 1.97 23.59
N GLU A 404 -36.75 0.65 23.75
CA GLU A 404 -35.70 0.00 24.54
C GLU A 404 -34.30 0.32 23.97
N PHE A 405 -34.17 0.33 22.64
CA PHE A 405 -32.94 0.74 21.96
C PHE A 405 -32.58 2.20 22.27
N ARG A 406 -33.55 3.12 22.17
CA ARG A 406 -33.35 4.54 22.50
C ARG A 406 -32.98 4.76 23.96
N ASP A 407 -33.65 4.08 24.88
CA ASP A 407 -33.38 4.20 26.31
C ASP A 407 -31.92 3.75 26.61
N SER A 408 -31.46 2.65 25.99
CA SER A 408 -30.07 2.17 26.12
C SER A 408 -29.06 3.17 25.54
N VAL A 409 -29.35 3.75 24.36
CA VAL A 409 -28.52 4.80 23.73
C VAL A 409 -28.40 6.03 24.62
N GLU A 410 -29.50 6.50 25.23
CA GLU A 410 -29.46 7.67 26.11
C GLU A 410 -28.56 7.43 27.32
N VAL A 411 -28.64 6.25 27.95
CA VAL A 411 -27.79 5.88 29.09
C VAL A 411 -26.31 5.84 28.68
N GLU A 412 -25.99 5.24 27.54
CA GLU A 412 -24.64 5.23 26.95
C GLU A 412 -24.11 6.66 26.78
N CYS A 413 -24.87 7.50 26.07
CA CYS A 413 -24.44 8.84 25.69
C CYS A 413 -24.24 9.73 26.91
N VAL A 414 -25.15 9.67 27.89
CA VAL A 414 -25.00 10.38 29.16
C VAL A 414 -23.77 9.91 29.92
N ALA A 415 -23.53 8.60 30.02
CA ALA A 415 -22.38 8.07 30.73
C ALA A 415 -21.05 8.50 30.09
N GLN A 416 -20.94 8.38 28.77
CA GLN A 416 -19.71 8.69 28.04
C GLN A 416 -19.43 10.19 27.99
N VAL A 417 -20.43 11.03 27.74
CA VAL A 417 -20.26 12.50 27.79
C VAL A 417 -19.83 12.94 29.19
N LYS A 418 -20.43 12.40 30.26
CA LYS A 418 -19.98 12.70 31.63
C LYS A 418 -18.52 12.30 31.89
N ARG A 419 -18.06 11.19 31.32
CA ARG A 419 -16.66 10.74 31.43
C ARG A 419 -15.71 11.76 30.79
N ILE A 420 -15.98 12.17 29.55
CA ILE A 420 -15.01 12.90 28.73
C ILE A 420 -15.20 14.43 28.67
N ARG A 421 -16.33 14.99 29.12
CA ARG A 421 -16.66 16.45 29.04
C ARG A 421 -15.63 17.42 29.65
N HIS A 422 -14.69 16.93 30.43
CA HIS A 422 -13.69 17.74 31.13
C HIS A 422 -12.44 18.02 30.29
N HIS A 423 -12.27 17.28 29.18
CA HIS A 423 -11.13 17.40 28.28
C HIS A 423 -11.24 18.69 27.43
N PRO A 424 -10.31 19.66 27.55
CA PRO A 424 -10.32 20.88 26.73
C PRO A 424 -10.14 20.61 25.24
N SER A 425 -9.53 19.47 24.87
CA SER A 425 -9.32 19.05 23.49
C SER A 425 -10.62 18.83 22.71
N ILE A 426 -11.70 18.40 23.36
CA ILE A 426 -12.98 18.14 22.67
C ILE A 426 -13.63 19.46 22.27
N VAL A 427 -13.76 19.68 20.96
CA VAL A 427 -14.25 20.95 20.40
C VAL A 427 -15.54 20.85 19.62
N ILE A 428 -16.01 19.63 19.35
CA ILE A 428 -17.30 19.35 18.71
C ILE A 428 -17.74 17.93 19.05
N TYR A 429 -19.05 17.75 19.19
CA TYR A 429 -19.69 16.43 19.17
C TYR A 429 -20.51 16.28 17.90
N ALA A 430 -20.33 15.19 17.16
CA ALA A 430 -21.12 14.88 15.95
C ALA A 430 -22.00 13.65 16.18
N GLY A 431 -23.25 13.68 15.73
CA GLY A 431 -24.25 12.66 16.07
C GLY A 431 -24.00 11.28 15.44
N ASN A 432 -23.37 11.22 14.26
CA ASN A 432 -23.09 9.99 13.52
C ASN A 432 -22.05 10.23 12.41
N ASN A 433 -21.58 9.14 11.81
CA ASN A 433 -20.90 9.12 10.52
C ASN A 433 -21.86 8.71 9.40
N GLU A 434 -22.07 9.56 8.39
CA GLU A 434 -22.73 9.28 7.11
C GLU A 434 -24.18 8.74 7.18
N ASP A 435 -24.87 8.80 8.32
CA ASP A 435 -26.25 8.28 8.38
C ASP A 435 -27.22 9.15 7.55
N TYR A 436 -26.93 10.44 7.39
CA TYR A 436 -27.65 11.32 6.46
C TYR A 436 -27.33 10.99 5.00
N GLN A 437 -26.10 10.58 4.68
CA GLN A 437 -25.78 10.06 3.34
C GLN A 437 -26.51 8.75 3.04
N VAL A 438 -26.62 7.85 4.01
CA VAL A 438 -27.44 6.63 3.88
C VAL A 438 -28.90 7.01 3.66
N GLN A 439 -29.44 7.96 4.43
CA GLN A 439 -30.79 8.48 4.25
C GLN A 439 -31.02 8.97 2.81
N GLU A 440 -30.09 9.76 2.28
CA GLU A 440 -30.15 10.29 0.91
C GLU A 440 -30.08 9.19 -0.15
N GLN A 441 -29.05 8.32 -0.09
CA GLN A 441 -28.83 7.29 -1.12
C GLN A 441 -29.89 6.19 -1.11
N CYS A 442 -30.48 5.90 0.06
CA CYS A 442 -31.56 4.93 0.19
C CYS A 442 -32.96 5.56 0.02
N GLY A 443 -33.05 6.88 -0.19
CA GLY A 443 -34.32 7.58 -0.41
C GLY A 443 -35.26 7.54 0.80
N LEU A 444 -34.74 7.54 2.02
CA LEU A 444 -35.56 7.55 3.24
C LEU A 444 -36.16 8.95 3.49
N THR A 445 -37.25 9.02 4.24
CA THR A 445 -38.00 10.27 4.46
C THR A 445 -37.23 11.25 5.35
N TYR A 446 -36.87 12.41 4.79
CA TYR A 446 -36.29 13.53 5.54
C TYR A 446 -36.96 14.86 5.17
N ASP A 447 -37.92 15.29 6.00
CA ASP A 447 -38.56 16.61 5.90
C ASP A 447 -37.89 17.58 6.88
N TYR A 448 -36.89 18.33 6.42
CA TYR A 448 -36.13 19.27 7.27
C TYR A 448 -37.02 20.33 7.96
N PRO A 449 -38.02 20.95 7.29
CA PRO A 449 -39.02 21.81 7.94
C PRO A 449 -39.81 21.19 9.09
N ASP A 450 -40.05 19.87 9.08
CA ASP A 450 -40.72 19.19 10.20
C ASP A 450 -39.80 19.16 11.42
N LYS A 451 -40.16 19.90 12.46
CA LYS A 451 -39.42 20.00 13.73
C LYS A 451 -40.07 19.25 14.90
N ASP A 452 -41.07 18.39 14.65
CA ASP A 452 -41.71 17.58 15.68
C ASP A 452 -41.05 16.18 15.80
N PRO A 453 -40.30 15.88 16.87
CA PRO A 453 -39.60 14.61 17.02
C PRO A 453 -40.52 13.38 17.00
N GLU A 454 -41.77 13.52 17.42
CA GLU A 454 -42.73 12.42 17.44
C GLU A 454 -43.26 12.06 16.04
N ASN A 455 -43.07 12.94 15.05
CA ASN A 455 -43.33 12.62 13.65
C ASN A 455 -42.17 11.80 13.07
N TRP A 456 -40.93 12.16 13.40
CA TRP A 456 -39.74 11.49 12.87
C TRP A 456 -39.70 10.01 13.23
N LEU A 457 -40.10 9.63 14.44
CA LEU A 457 -40.21 8.23 14.88
C LEU A 457 -41.17 7.37 14.06
N LYS A 458 -42.09 7.99 13.32
CA LYS A 458 -43.09 7.31 12.47
C LYS A 458 -42.66 7.22 11.01
N THR A 459 -41.53 7.83 10.66
CA THR A 459 -40.95 7.76 9.31
C THR A 459 -40.11 6.49 9.15
N ASP A 460 -39.63 6.24 7.94
CA ASP A 460 -38.63 5.21 7.66
C ASP A 460 -37.18 5.65 7.96
N PHE A 461 -36.96 6.87 8.47
CA PHE A 461 -35.70 7.35 9.04
C PHE A 461 -35.84 7.79 10.51
N PRO A 462 -36.24 6.88 11.42
CA PRO A 462 -36.45 7.24 12.82
C PRO A 462 -35.16 7.66 13.53
N ALA A 463 -33.99 7.27 13.01
CA ALA A 463 -32.66 7.62 13.53
C ALA A 463 -32.48 9.13 13.73
N ARG A 464 -33.15 9.98 12.94
CA ARG A 464 -33.22 11.44 13.13
C ARG A 464 -33.57 11.86 14.56
N TYR A 465 -34.40 11.10 15.28
CA TYR A 465 -34.72 11.38 16.69
C TYR A 465 -33.49 11.36 17.58
N ILE A 466 -32.56 10.44 17.34
CA ILE A 466 -31.29 10.37 18.07
C ILE A 466 -30.52 11.66 17.80
N TYR A 467 -30.35 12.02 16.52
CA TYR A 467 -29.43 13.07 16.07
C TYR A 467 -29.94 14.51 16.28
N GLU A 468 -31.24 14.77 16.11
CA GLU A 468 -31.80 16.14 16.17
C GLU A 468 -32.60 16.42 17.45
N LYS A 469 -32.84 15.41 18.31
CA LYS A 469 -33.57 15.57 19.58
C LYS A 469 -32.76 15.09 20.79
N MET A 470 -32.43 13.80 20.85
CA MET A 470 -31.83 13.20 22.05
C MET A 470 -30.40 13.70 22.30
N LEU A 471 -29.49 13.56 21.33
CA LEU A 471 -28.08 13.91 21.50
C LEU A 471 -27.86 15.42 21.76
N PRO A 472 -28.56 16.36 21.09
CA PRO A 472 -28.52 17.78 21.45
C PRO A 472 -28.89 18.04 22.92
N GLU A 473 -29.90 17.35 23.46
CA GLU A 473 -30.33 17.49 24.86
C GLU A 473 -29.31 16.94 25.85
N VAL A 474 -28.66 15.82 25.50
CA VAL A 474 -27.54 15.25 26.27
C VAL A 474 -26.38 16.26 26.34
N ILE A 475 -25.97 16.84 25.19
CA ILE A 475 -24.88 17.82 25.15
C ILE A 475 -25.27 19.10 25.90
N ALA A 476 -26.46 19.64 25.70
CA ALA A 476 -26.94 20.81 26.45
C ALA A 476 -26.94 20.59 27.97
N SER A 477 -27.23 19.36 28.42
CA SER A 477 -27.28 19.01 29.84
C SER A 477 -25.91 18.78 30.45
N HIS A 478 -24.97 18.20 29.70
CA HIS A 478 -23.72 17.66 30.25
C HIS A 478 -22.44 18.32 29.74
N SER A 479 -22.45 18.96 28.57
CA SER A 479 -21.31 19.66 27.98
C SER A 479 -21.74 20.92 27.19
N PRO A 480 -22.48 21.87 27.80
CA PRO A 480 -23.13 22.99 27.10
C PRO A 480 -22.17 23.98 26.43
N HIS A 481 -20.87 23.89 26.74
CA HIS A 481 -19.83 24.77 26.20
C HIS A 481 -19.20 24.23 24.90
N VAL A 482 -19.56 23.02 24.48
CA VAL A 482 -19.06 22.38 23.26
C VAL A 482 -20.20 22.32 22.23
N PRO A 483 -19.98 22.77 20.97
CA PRO A 483 -20.99 22.71 19.94
C PRO A 483 -21.36 21.26 19.57
N TYR A 484 -22.60 21.09 19.14
CA TYR A 484 -23.13 19.83 18.63
C TYR A 484 -23.47 19.95 17.14
N HIS A 485 -23.18 18.90 16.38
CA HIS A 485 -23.44 18.77 14.95
C HIS A 485 -24.23 17.48 14.68
N PRO A 486 -25.36 17.51 13.93
CA PRO A 486 -26.23 16.33 13.83
C PRO A 486 -25.61 15.07 13.21
N GLY A 487 -24.68 15.21 12.28
CA GLY A 487 -23.97 14.09 11.66
C GLY A 487 -22.80 14.60 10.82
N SER A 488 -21.89 13.72 10.42
CA SER A 488 -20.76 14.06 9.56
C SER A 488 -20.84 13.16 8.31
N PRO A 489 -21.18 13.69 7.12
CA PRO A 489 -21.48 15.08 6.82
C PRO A 489 -22.94 15.48 7.08
N TRP A 490 -23.18 16.76 7.36
CA TRP A 490 -24.55 17.31 7.49
C TRP A 490 -24.71 18.72 6.90
N GLY A 491 -25.58 18.84 5.89
CA GLY A 491 -25.78 20.05 5.09
C GLY A 491 -26.85 21.03 5.58
N ASP A 492 -27.22 21.04 6.87
CA ASP A 492 -28.23 21.97 7.44
C ASP A 492 -29.57 21.99 6.68
N GLY A 493 -30.05 20.80 6.29
CA GLY A 493 -31.28 20.61 5.52
C GLY A 493 -31.09 20.57 4.00
N LEU A 494 -29.89 20.85 3.50
CA LEU A 494 -29.46 20.54 2.13
C LEU A 494 -28.85 19.12 2.08
N ILE A 495 -28.59 18.66 0.85
CA ILE A 495 -27.91 17.39 0.63
C ILE A 495 -26.51 17.43 1.24
N SER A 496 -26.05 16.30 1.74
CA SER A 496 -24.77 16.13 2.43
C SER A 496 -23.52 16.38 1.57
N SER A 497 -23.69 16.47 0.24
CA SER A 497 -22.64 16.81 -0.73
C SER A 497 -22.67 18.29 -1.16
N ASP A 498 -23.52 19.11 -0.55
CA ASP A 498 -23.56 20.54 -0.82
C ASP A 498 -22.28 21.21 -0.31
N GLN A 499 -21.56 21.89 -1.20
CA GLN A 499 -20.26 22.49 -0.90
C GLN A 499 -20.36 23.81 -0.10
N THR A 500 -21.57 24.37 0.07
CA THR A 500 -21.77 25.74 0.55
C THR A 500 -22.03 25.85 2.05
N VAL A 501 -22.37 24.74 2.71
CA VAL A 501 -22.76 24.68 4.13
C VAL A 501 -22.20 23.43 4.80
N GLY A 502 -22.02 23.46 6.13
CA GLY A 502 -21.66 22.28 6.91
C GLY A 502 -20.26 21.73 6.61
N ASP A 503 -20.04 20.48 7.01
CA ASP A 503 -18.91 19.68 6.60
C ASP A 503 -19.30 18.74 5.43
N MET A 504 -18.29 18.17 4.76
CA MET A 504 -18.49 17.30 3.61
C MET A 504 -17.48 16.15 3.60
N HIS A 505 -17.94 14.98 3.16
CA HIS A 505 -17.09 13.83 2.84
C HIS A 505 -16.81 13.81 1.34
N GLN A 506 -15.58 14.18 0.94
CA GLN A 506 -15.21 14.29 -0.46
C GLN A 506 -14.67 12.96 -1.01
N TRP A 507 -15.59 12.06 -1.31
CA TRP A 507 -15.30 10.72 -1.79
C TRP A 507 -15.28 10.56 -3.32
N ASN A 508 -15.50 11.61 -4.12
CA ASN A 508 -15.52 11.51 -5.58
C ASN A 508 -14.18 11.11 -6.18
N VAL A 509 -13.06 11.36 -5.50
CA VAL A 509 -11.76 10.82 -5.94
C VAL A 509 -11.72 9.31 -5.71
N TRP A 510 -12.00 8.80 -4.52
CA TRP A 510 -11.91 7.35 -4.30
C TRP A 510 -13.19 6.59 -4.67
N HIS A 511 -14.27 6.69 -3.89
CA HIS A 511 -15.47 5.86 -4.01
C HIS A 511 -16.45 6.33 -5.11
N GLY A 512 -16.61 7.64 -5.30
CA GLY A 512 -17.61 8.24 -6.19
C GLY A 512 -17.24 8.15 -7.67
N THR A 513 -17.24 9.29 -8.37
CA THR A 513 -17.04 9.36 -9.83
C THR A 513 -15.62 9.06 -10.30
N GLN A 514 -14.68 8.80 -9.39
CA GLN A 514 -13.24 8.60 -9.64
C GLN A 514 -12.60 9.82 -10.31
N GLU A 515 -12.88 11.00 -9.76
CA GLU A 515 -12.29 12.24 -10.23
C GLU A 515 -10.78 12.27 -10.09
N LYS A 516 -10.13 12.99 -11.00
CA LYS A 516 -8.68 13.14 -11.03
C LYS A 516 -8.17 13.85 -9.79
N TYR A 517 -7.15 13.29 -9.16
CA TYR A 517 -6.59 13.87 -7.94
C TYR A 517 -5.97 15.26 -8.16
N GLN A 518 -5.66 15.66 -9.39
CA GLN A 518 -5.10 16.99 -9.68
C GLN A 518 -6.09 18.14 -9.47
N ILE A 519 -7.39 17.86 -9.38
CA ILE A 519 -8.45 18.86 -9.15
C ILE A 519 -9.11 18.71 -7.77
N PHE A 520 -8.54 17.90 -6.87
CA PHE A 520 -9.13 17.51 -5.59
C PHE A 520 -9.62 18.73 -4.78
N ASP A 521 -8.85 19.82 -4.80
CA ASP A 521 -9.18 21.03 -4.05
C ASP A 521 -10.46 21.73 -4.52
N THR A 522 -10.82 21.57 -5.81
CA THR A 522 -12.04 22.14 -6.40
C THR A 522 -13.29 21.35 -6.06
N LEU A 523 -13.13 20.13 -5.57
CA LEU A 523 -14.24 19.26 -5.21
C LEU A 523 -14.69 19.48 -3.76
N GLY A 524 -13.87 20.14 -2.93
CA GLY A 524 -14.13 20.34 -1.50
C GLY A 524 -15.19 21.38 -1.16
N GLY A 525 -15.57 21.42 0.12
CA GLY A 525 -16.60 22.32 0.66
C GLY A 525 -16.07 23.21 1.78
N ARG A 526 -16.98 23.69 2.64
CA ARG A 526 -16.65 24.60 3.75
C ARG A 526 -15.73 23.96 4.79
N PHE A 527 -15.83 22.65 4.98
CA PHE A 527 -14.93 21.84 5.78
C PHE A 527 -14.94 20.41 5.23
N ASN A 528 -13.79 19.84 4.89
CA ASN A 528 -13.72 18.46 4.38
C ASN A 528 -13.41 17.52 5.55
N SER A 529 -14.44 16.93 6.15
CA SER A 529 -14.33 16.06 7.33
C SER A 529 -13.91 14.63 7.01
N GLU A 530 -14.01 14.21 5.74
CA GLU A 530 -13.36 13.02 5.18
C GLU A 530 -12.97 13.23 3.72
N PHE A 531 -11.85 12.62 3.33
CA PHE A 531 -11.40 12.41 1.95
C PHE A 531 -10.16 11.50 2.00
N GLY A 532 -9.87 10.73 0.96
CA GLY A 532 -8.72 9.83 0.98
C GLY A 532 -8.34 9.24 -0.37
N MET A 533 -7.16 8.59 -0.38
CA MET A 533 -6.67 7.72 -1.45
C MET A 533 -6.01 6.50 -0.80
N GLU A 534 -6.27 5.29 -1.28
CA GLU A 534 -5.61 4.09 -0.74
C GLU A 534 -4.15 3.98 -1.19
N ALA A 535 -3.36 3.31 -0.37
CA ALA A 535 -2.05 2.81 -0.76
C ALA A 535 -1.67 1.55 0.03
N PHE A 536 -0.85 0.71 -0.60
CA PHE A 536 -0.29 -0.46 0.04
C PHE A 536 0.55 -0.07 1.27
N PRO A 537 0.58 -0.89 2.33
CA PRO A 537 1.42 -0.64 3.50
C PRO A 537 2.90 -0.88 3.19
N HIS A 538 3.76 -0.72 4.18
CA HIS A 538 5.19 -1.02 4.02
C HIS A 538 5.40 -2.51 3.65
N ILE A 539 6.45 -2.82 2.88
CA ILE A 539 6.74 -4.20 2.45
C ILE A 539 6.86 -5.18 3.61
N ASP A 540 7.43 -4.75 4.75
CA ASP A 540 7.54 -5.60 5.94
C ASP A 540 6.18 -5.86 6.61
N THR A 541 5.23 -4.94 6.46
CA THR A 541 3.84 -5.15 6.88
C THR A 541 3.18 -6.21 5.99
N ILE A 542 3.43 -6.19 4.67
CA ILE A 542 2.94 -7.23 3.76
C ILE A 542 3.58 -8.58 4.07
N LYS A 543 4.90 -8.63 4.24
CA LYS A 543 5.62 -9.87 4.60
C LYS A 543 5.21 -10.42 5.97
N TYR A 544 4.64 -9.61 6.84
CA TYR A 544 4.08 -10.08 8.11
C TYR A 544 2.83 -10.94 7.87
N TYR A 545 1.86 -10.44 7.10
CA TYR A 545 0.59 -11.15 6.91
C TYR A 545 0.60 -12.14 5.74
N VAL A 546 1.52 -12.00 4.78
CA VAL A 546 1.64 -12.95 3.67
C VAL A 546 2.38 -14.20 4.11
N THR A 547 1.62 -15.26 4.41
CA THR A 547 2.17 -16.52 4.92
C THR A 547 2.75 -17.42 3.83
N ASP A 548 2.35 -17.23 2.57
CA ASP A 548 2.90 -17.94 1.41
C ASP A 548 3.79 -16.99 0.58
N PRO A 549 5.12 -17.19 0.56
CA PRO A 549 6.02 -16.32 -0.21
C PRO A 549 5.72 -16.25 -1.71
N THR A 550 5.02 -17.23 -2.29
CA THR A 550 4.62 -17.16 -3.71
C THR A 550 3.54 -16.12 -3.97
N GLU A 551 2.85 -15.62 -2.93
CA GLU A 551 1.84 -14.56 -3.00
C GLU A 551 2.47 -13.15 -2.83
N LEU A 552 3.80 -13.02 -2.81
CA LEU A 552 4.50 -11.73 -2.70
C LEU A 552 4.62 -11.01 -4.06
N TYR A 553 3.49 -10.81 -4.72
CA TYR A 553 3.38 -10.04 -5.95
C TYR A 553 2.10 -9.18 -5.93
N PRO A 554 2.03 -8.05 -6.66
CA PRO A 554 0.81 -7.24 -6.73
C PRO A 554 -0.38 -8.08 -7.21
N GLN A 555 -1.58 -7.87 -6.66
CA GLN A 555 -2.80 -8.59 -7.07
C GLN A 555 -2.81 -10.09 -6.71
N SER A 556 -1.99 -10.49 -5.73
CA SER A 556 -2.09 -11.82 -5.18
C SER A 556 -3.36 -11.94 -4.33
N HIS A 557 -3.95 -13.14 -4.29
CA HIS A 557 -5.20 -13.35 -3.58
C HIS A 557 -5.06 -13.02 -2.10
N MET A 558 -3.90 -13.29 -1.50
CA MET A 558 -3.67 -12.99 -0.09
C MET A 558 -3.54 -11.49 0.19
N ILE A 559 -2.93 -10.73 -0.72
CA ILE A 559 -2.80 -9.28 -0.57
C ILE A 559 -4.15 -8.60 -0.80
N ASP A 560 -4.89 -9.02 -1.82
CA ASP A 560 -6.23 -8.49 -2.11
C ASP A 560 -7.24 -8.87 -1.02
N PHE A 561 -7.10 -10.04 -0.39
CA PHE A 561 -7.89 -10.40 0.80
C PHE A 561 -7.66 -9.44 1.99
N HIS A 562 -6.48 -8.84 2.08
CA HIS A 562 -6.14 -7.76 3.02
C HIS A 562 -6.37 -6.37 2.41
N ASN A 563 -7.23 -6.24 1.42
CA ASN A 563 -7.84 -4.99 1.01
C ASN A 563 -9.37 -5.17 1.06
N LYS A 564 -10.03 -4.45 1.96
CA LYS A 564 -11.48 -4.63 2.21
C LYS A 564 -12.34 -3.62 1.44
N ALA A 565 -11.73 -2.71 0.68
CA ALA A 565 -12.46 -1.67 0.00
C ALA A 565 -13.12 -2.18 -1.28
N ASP A 566 -14.35 -1.73 -1.52
CA ASP A 566 -15.10 -2.12 -2.71
C ASP A 566 -14.45 -1.58 -4.01
N GLY A 567 -14.22 -2.51 -4.95
CA GLY A 567 -13.61 -2.22 -6.24
C GLY A 567 -12.14 -1.80 -6.19
N HIS A 568 -11.42 -2.07 -5.10
CA HIS A 568 -10.05 -1.62 -4.88
C HIS A 568 -9.08 -1.95 -6.04
N GLU A 569 -9.14 -3.17 -6.58
CA GLU A 569 -8.28 -3.62 -7.68
C GLU A 569 -8.35 -2.65 -8.88
N ARG A 570 -9.58 -2.29 -9.28
CA ARG A 570 -9.84 -1.41 -10.42
C ARG A 570 -9.49 0.04 -10.09
N ARG A 571 -9.81 0.52 -8.88
CA ARG A 571 -9.58 1.90 -8.46
C ARG A 571 -8.09 2.22 -8.39
N ILE A 572 -7.30 1.38 -7.70
CA ILE A 572 -5.84 1.55 -7.61
C ILE A 572 -5.24 1.54 -9.02
N ALA A 573 -5.57 0.53 -9.83
CA ALA A 573 -5.01 0.39 -11.18
C ALA A 573 -5.28 1.62 -12.05
N THR A 574 -6.50 2.18 -11.97
CA THR A 574 -6.89 3.38 -12.74
C THR A 574 -5.98 4.56 -12.39
N TYR A 575 -5.84 4.88 -11.10
CA TYR A 575 -4.98 5.99 -10.66
C TYR A 575 -3.52 5.79 -11.03
N LEU A 576 -3.01 4.55 -10.96
CA LEU A 576 -1.64 4.26 -11.36
C LEU A 576 -1.42 4.46 -12.86
N ILE A 577 -2.27 3.87 -13.70
CA ILE A 577 -2.12 3.90 -15.17
C ILE A 577 -2.36 5.30 -15.74
N GLU A 578 -3.25 6.08 -15.13
CA GLU A 578 -3.49 7.47 -15.55
C GLU A 578 -2.27 8.36 -15.32
N ASN A 579 -1.49 8.11 -14.27
CA ASN A 579 -0.52 9.08 -13.76
C ASN A 579 0.94 8.64 -13.87
N PHE A 580 1.23 7.34 -13.75
CA PHE A 580 2.59 6.80 -13.64
C PHE A 580 2.91 5.80 -14.74
N ARG A 581 4.21 5.63 -15.04
CA ARG A 581 4.69 4.45 -15.79
C ARG A 581 4.82 3.29 -14.82
N THR A 582 4.03 2.25 -15.03
CA THR A 582 4.19 0.95 -14.37
C THR A 582 5.32 0.20 -15.08
N THR A 583 6.56 0.38 -14.61
CA THR A 583 7.71 -0.36 -15.16
C THR A 583 8.00 -1.57 -14.27
N GLY A 584 7.72 -2.77 -14.76
CA GLY A 584 7.93 -4.02 -14.04
C GLY A 584 6.72 -4.48 -13.21
N THR A 585 6.81 -5.71 -12.70
CA THR A 585 5.79 -6.38 -11.88
C THR A 585 6.22 -6.56 -10.43
N SER A 586 7.34 -5.95 -10.00
CA SER A 586 7.84 -6.12 -8.63
C SER A 586 6.88 -5.49 -7.61
N LEU A 587 6.70 -6.18 -6.49
CA LEU A 587 5.82 -5.74 -5.42
C LEU A 587 6.30 -4.41 -4.82
N GLU A 588 7.61 -4.23 -4.61
CA GLU A 588 8.17 -2.98 -4.09
C GLU A 588 7.98 -1.79 -5.04
N ALA A 589 8.01 -2.00 -6.36
CA ALA A 589 7.72 -0.92 -7.31
C ALA A 589 6.24 -0.53 -7.25
N TYR A 590 5.36 -1.52 -7.18
CA TYR A 590 3.93 -1.30 -7.05
C TYR A 590 3.57 -0.56 -5.74
N ILE A 591 4.10 -1.00 -4.59
CA ILE A 591 3.96 -0.31 -3.30
C ILE A 591 4.41 1.14 -3.42
N HIS A 592 5.60 1.38 -3.98
CA HIS A 592 6.12 2.74 -4.14
C HIS A 592 5.19 3.63 -4.99
N LEU A 593 4.65 3.09 -6.09
CA LEU A 593 3.73 3.84 -6.96
C LEU A 593 2.38 4.12 -6.28
N THR A 594 1.79 3.16 -5.58
CA THR A 594 0.53 3.38 -4.85
C THR A 594 0.70 4.43 -3.75
N GLN A 595 1.78 4.36 -2.99
CA GLN A 595 2.11 5.32 -1.95
C GLN A 595 2.44 6.72 -2.51
N LEU A 596 3.08 6.81 -3.68
CA LEU A 596 3.32 8.08 -4.34
C LEU A 596 2.02 8.68 -4.89
N SER A 597 1.11 7.86 -5.41
CA SER A 597 -0.24 8.28 -5.83
C SER A 597 -1.02 8.87 -4.65
N GLN A 598 -1.05 8.16 -3.52
CA GLN A 598 -1.66 8.66 -2.28
C GLN A 598 -1.01 9.97 -1.82
N SER A 599 0.32 10.03 -1.82
CA SER A 599 1.07 11.25 -1.46
C SER A 599 0.70 12.45 -2.34
N ASP A 600 0.68 12.28 -3.66
CA ASP A 600 0.34 13.36 -4.58
C ASP A 600 -1.13 13.77 -4.42
N ALA A 601 -2.07 12.82 -4.30
CA ALA A 601 -3.49 13.11 -4.14
C ALA A 601 -3.78 13.97 -2.89
N LEU A 602 -3.28 13.55 -1.73
CA LEU A 602 -3.48 14.31 -0.49
C LEU A 602 -2.79 15.67 -0.54
N MET A 603 -1.61 15.74 -1.16
CA MET A 603 -0.89 16.99 -1.37
C MET A 603 -1.70 17.99 -2.22
N TYR A 604 -2.35 17.55 -3.31
CA TYR A 604 -3.21 18.42 -4.11
C TYR A 604 -4.42 18.94 -3.32
N GLY A 605 -5.11 18.08 -2.56
CA GLY A 605 -6.24 18.48 -1.71
C GLY A 605 -5.83 19.51 -0.65
N TYR A 606 -4.86 19.17 0.19
CA TYR A 606 -4.43 20.05 1.28
C TYR A 606 -3.89 21.40 0.81
N ARG A 607 -3.15 21.45 -0.32
CA ARG A 607 -2.62 22.72 -0.84
C ARG A 607 -3.74 23.69 -1.16
N GLY A 608 -4.72 23.25 -1.94
CA GLY A 608 -5.79 24.13 -2.38
C GLY A 608 -6.76 24.48 -1.26
N TRP A 609 -7.13 23.54 -0.39
CA TRP A 609 -7.99 23.85 0.77
C TRP A 609 -7.31 24.78 1.77
N ARG A 610 -6.00 24.61 2.00
CA ARG A 610 -5.24 25.56 2.82
C ARG A 610 -5.06 26.91 2.11
N GLN A 611 -5.03 26.97 0.78
CA GLN A 611 -5.08 28.24 0.03
C GLN A 611 -6.40 28.98 0.29
N GLN A 612 -7.52 28.24 0.20
CA GLN A 612 -8.89 28.73 0.41
C GLN A 612 -9.13 29.24 1.84
N TRP A 613 -8.37 28.78 2.84
CA TRP A 613 -8.38 29.35 4.19
C TRP A 613 -8.10 30.85 4.22
N GLY A 614 -7.15 31.33 3.42
CA GLY A 614 -6.84 32.76 3.32
C GLY A 614 -7.83 33.54 2.45
N GLN A 615 -8.71 32.85 1.71
CA GLN A 615 -9.78 33.44 0.91
C GLN A 615 -11.03 33.57 1.77
N LYS A 616 -10.96 34.43 2.79
CA LYS A 616 -12.05 34.65 3.76
C LYS A 616 -12.55 33.37 4.45
N ARG A 617 -11.63 32.45 4.80
CA ARG A 617 -11.98 31.19 5.50
C ARG A 617 -12.96 30.32 4.69
N HIS A 618 -12.83 30.30 3.36
CA HIS A 618 -13.73 29.54 2.50
C HIS A 618 -13.78 28.06 2.89
N CYS A 619 -12.60 27.44 3.06
CA CYS A 619 -12.43 26.11 3.63
C CYS A 619 -11.77 26.20 5.01
N GLY A 620 -12.46 25.73 6.06
CA GLY A 620 -12.03 25.81 7.46
C GLY A 620 -11.17 24.64 7.94
N GLY A 621 -11.12 23.55 7.19
CA GLY A 621 -10.35 22.36 7.57
C GLY A 621 -10.46 21.22 6.58
N ALA A 622 -9.57 20.25 6.75
CA ALA A 622 -9.47 19.04 5.95
C ALA A 622 -8.92 17.90 6.82
N LEU A 623 -9.72 16.85 7.02
CA LEU A 623 -9.36 15.66 7.79
C LEU A 623 -9.26 14.45 6.86
N VAL A 624 -8.04 13.92 6.68
CA VAL A 624 -7.84 12.77 5.80
C VAL A 624 -8.45 11.52 6.43
N TRP A 625 -9.16 10.74 5.63
CA TRP A 625 -9.42 9.34 5.90
C TRP A 625 -8.22 8.56 5.34
N GLN A 626 -7.33 8.01 6.16
CA GLN A 626 -7.34 7.99 7.64
C GLN A 626 -5.93 8.05 8.24
N LEU A 627 -5.80 8.21 9.57
CA LEU A 627 -4.49 8.24 10.23
C LEU A 627 -3.82 6.87 10.30
N ASN A 628 -4.56 5.86 10.77
CA ASN A 628 -4.05 4.60 11.31
C ASN A 628 -4.87 3.38 10.84
N ASP A 629 -4.37 2.17 11.10
CA ASP A 629 -5.05 0.89 10.81
C ASP A 629 -5.34 0.07 12.08
N CYS A 630 -6.37 -0.80 12.04
CA CYS A 630 -6.70 -1.73 13.13
C CYS A 630 -6.04 -3.12 13.00
N TRP A 631 -5.44 -3.42 11.85
CA TRP A 631 -4.77 -4.69 11.52
C TRP A 631 -3.87 -4.47 10.29
N PRO A 632 -2.94 -5.39 9.96
CA PRO A 632 -2.10 -5.26 8.77
C PRO A 632 -2.93 -5.32 7.48
N VAL A 633 -3.03 -4.21 6.74
CA VAL A 633 -3.99 -4.08 5.63
C VAL A 633 -3.54 -3.06 4.58
N THR A 634 -4.07 -3.15 3.36
CA THR A 634 -4.09 -2.04 2.39
C THR A 634 -5.31 -1.17 2.65
N SER A 635 -5.08 0.12 2.85
CA SER A 635 -6.12 1.09 3.23
C SER A 635 -5.71 2.52 2.90
N TRP A 636 -6.57 3.48 3.23
CA TRP A 636 -6.28 4.91 3.17
C TRP A 636 -5.37 5.43 4.29
N ALA A 637 -4.94 4.59 5.23
CA ALA A 637 -4.10 5.04 6.33
C ALA A 637 -2.80 5.67 5.82
N ILE A 638 -2.39 6.81 6.39
CA ILE A 638 -1.10 7.45 6.10
C ILE A 638 0.05 6.86 6.92
N ILE A 639 -0.27 6.04 7.92
CA ILE A 639 0.65 5.28 8.76
C ILE A 639 0.04 3.89 8.98
N ASP A 640 0.78 2.82 8.68
CA ASP A 640 0.24 1.46 8.78
C ASP A 640 0.14 0.93 10.23
N TYR A 641 -0.49 -0.24 10.41
CA TYR A 641 -0.74 -0.88 11.72
C TYR A 641 0.49 -0.93 12.66
N PHE A 642 1.69 -1.10 12.10
CA PHE A 642 2.95 -1.19 12.85
C PHE A 642 3.62 0.18 13.06
N GLN A 643 2.88 1.27 12.88
CA GLN A 643 3.36 2.66 12.98
C GLN A 643 4.42 3.03 11.93
N ARG A 644 4.44 2.37 10.76
CA ARG A 644 5.33 2.73 9.67
C ARG A 644 4.69 3.82 8.80
N LYS A 645 5.39 4.95 8.65
CA LYS A 645 4.89 6.13 7.93
C LYS A 645 4.89 5.86 6.43
N LYS A 646 3.74 6.04 5.77
CA LYS A 646 3.69 6.06 4.31
C LYS A 646 4.19 7.43 3.78
N PRO A 647 4.69 7.52 2.55
CA PRO A 647 5.03 8.78 1.86
C PRO A 647 4.03 9.93 2.04
N ALA A 648 2.74 9.62 2.05
CA ALA A 648 1.65 10.56 2.32
C ALA A 648 1.80 11.35 3.62
N TYR A 649 2.28 10.73 4.71
CA TYR A 649 2.54 11.40 5.97
C TYR A 649 3.52 12.58 5.81
N TYR A 650 4.61 12.36 5.07
CA TYR A 650 5.62 13.39 4.83
C TYR A 650 5.12 14.50 3.92
N ALA A 651 4.32 14.16 2.91
CA ALA A 651 3.67 15.15 2.04
C ALA A 651 2.72 16.05 2.83
N MET A 652 1.85 15.47 3.67
CA MET A 652 0.97 16.23 4.55
C MET A 652 1.74 17.11 5.52
N ARG A 653 2.80 16.58 6.15
CA ARG A 653 3.65 17.35 7.07
C ARG A 653 4.22 18.61 6.42
N ARG A 654 4.67 18.53 5.17
CA ARG A 654 5.18 19.70 4.43
C ARG A 654 4.08 20.71 4.13
N VAL A 655 2.89 20.24 3.72
CA VAL A 655 1.77 21.11 3.36
C VAL A 655 1.09 21.73 4.58
N LEU A 656 1.16 21.11 5.76
CA LEU A 656 0.60 21.62 7.02
C LEU A 656 1.61 22.38 7.89
N ALA A 657 2.90 22.42 7.50
CA ALA A 657 3.93 23.14 8.21
C ALA A 657 3.55 24.61 8.51
N PRO A 658 4.03 25.21 9.62
CA PRO A 658 3.59 26.54 10.05
C PRO A 658 3.67 27.60 8.96
N ILE A 659 4.74 27.57 8.18
CA ILE A 659 4.91 28.33 6.94
C ILE A 659 5.15 27.32 5.82
N ALA A 660 4.23 27.27 4.85
CA ALA A 660 4.34 26.38 3.70
C ALA A 660 4.18 27.16 2.39
N ILE A 661 5.19 27.08 1.52
CA ILE A 661 5.05 27.54 0.13
C ILE A 661 4.40 26.43 -0.69
N ALA A 662 3.49 26.78 -1.59
CA ALA A 662 2.75 25.83 -2.40
C ALA A 662 2.52 26.35 -3.83
N PHE A 663 2.31 25.41 -4.75
CA PHE A 663 1.94 25.67 -6.14
C PHE A 663 0.60 25.05 -6.53
N LYS A 664 -0.03 25.70 -7.52
CA LYS A 664 -1.09 25.13 -8.35
C LYS A 664 -0.77 25.41 -9.81
N ARG A 665 -0.70 24.36 -10.61
CA ARG A 665 -0.73 24.45 -12.08
C ARG A 665 -2.13 24.11 -12.56
N ALA A 666 -2.63 24.83 -13.56
CA ALA A 666 -3.91 24.51 -14.18
C ALA A 666 -3.90 23.08 -14.75
N HIS A 667 -4.87 22.28 -14.32
CA HIS A 667 -5.08 20.93 -14.84
C HIS A 667 -5.63 20.99 -16.26
N HIS A 668 -5.14 20.12 -17.13
CA HIS A 668 -5.67 19.90 -18.47
C HIS A 668 -5.93 18.42 -18.65
N ASP A 669 -7.10 18.08 -19.18
CA ASP A 669 -7.45 16.71 -19.46
C ASP A 669 -6.82 16.23 -20.78
N TRP A 670 -5.82 15.35 -20.67
CA TRP A 670 -5.13 14.76 -21.82
C TRP A 670 -5.94 13.65 -22.52
N SER A 671 -6.99 13.11 -21.90
CA SER A 671 -7.63 11.84 -22.30
C SER A 671 -8.94 11.96 -23.09
N VAL A 672 -9.48 13.15 -23.34
CA VAL A 672 -10.84 13.31 -23.92
C VAL A 672 -10.94 12.98 -25.41
N VAL A 673 -9.90 13.24 -26.20
CA VAL A 673 -9.94 13.04 -27.67
C VAL A 673 -8.58 12.65 -28.25
N HIS A 674 -7.47 13.22 -27.74
CA HIS A 674 -6.07 12.85 -28.05
C HIS A 674 -5.12 13.35 -26.94
N ALA A 675 -4.06 12.59 -26.63
CA ALA A 675 -3.03 12.92 -25.64
C ALA A 675 -2.16 14.12 -26.07
N ARG A 676 -2.76 15.32 -26.10
CA ARG A 676 -2.10 16.58 -26.44
C ARG A 676 -1.89 17.42 -25.17
N PRO A 677 -0.71 18.03 -24.99
CA PRO A 677 -0.55 19.03 -23.93
C PRO A 677 -1.43 20.24 -24.23
N ALA A 678 -1.90 20.93 -23.18
CA ALA A 678 -2.45 22.27 -23.33
C ALA A 678 -1.40 23.18 -23.96
N LYS A 679 -1.79 24.05 -24.89
CA LYS A 679 -0.86 25.03 -25.50
C LYS A 679 -0.23 25.94 -24.45
N THR A 680 -1.05 26.36 -23.50
CA THR A 680 -0.66 27.17 -22.36
C THR A 680 -1.24 26.62 -21.07
N SER A 681 -0.58 26.85 -19.95
CA SER A 681 -1.04 26.44 -18.63
C SER A 681 -0.68 27.52 -17.61
N SER A 682 -1.66 28.00 -16.86
CA SER A 682 -1.42 28.97 -15.79
C SER A 682 -0.84 28.29 -14.56
N TYR A 683 -0.07 29.05 -13.78
CA TYR A 683 0.39 28.63 -12.46
C TYR A 683 0.24 29.75 -11.44
N GLU A 684 0.04 29.34 -10.19
CA GLU A 684 -0.01 30.19 -9.01
C GLU A 684 0.94 29.63 -7.95
N CYS A 685 1.58 30.53 -7.20
CA CYS A 685 2.45 30.22 -6.09
C CYS A 685 2.09 31.12 -4.91
N TRP A 686 1.82 30.53 -3.75
CA TRP A 686 1.47 31.25 -2.54
C TRP A 686 2.19 30.68 -1.32
N VAL A 687 2.18 31.46 -0.23
CA VAL A 687 2.64 31.02 1.09
C VAL A 687 1.44 30.97 2.02
N SER A 688 1.24 29.84 2.67
CA SER A 688 0.27 29.66 3.75
C SER A 688 0.98 29.79 5.09
N SER A 689 0.40 30.55 6.02
CA SER A 689 0.93 30.78 7.36
C SER A 689 -0.15 30.52 8.40
N ASN A 690 0.16 29.76 9.44
CA ASN A 690 -0.67 29.66 10.66
C ASN A 690 -0.16 30.56 11.81
N SER A 691 0.94 31.29 11.60
CA SER A 691 1.45 32.26 12.59
C SER A 691 0.40 33.33 12.88
N THR A 692 0.17 33.64 14.16
CA THR A 692 -0.76 34.69 14.59
C THR A 692 -0.22 36.10 14.37
N LYS A 693 1.03 36.22 13.91
CA LYS A 693 1.69 37.48 13.57
C LYS A 693 2.21 37.42 12.15
N ASP A 694 2.29 38.59 11.53
CA ASP A 694 2.92 38.74 10.23
C ASP A 694 4.40 38.35 10.34
N VAL A 695 4.90 37.69 9.30
CA VAL A 695 6.29 37.22 9.21
C VAL A 695 6.93 37.84 7.98
N THR A 696 8.19 38.25 8.07
CA THR A 696 8.93 38.77 6.91
C THR A 696 9.71 37.64 6.26
N ALA A 697 9.39 37.36 4.99
CA ALA A 697 10.22 36.52 4.15
C ALA A 697 11.41 37.34 3.63
N SER A 698 12.61 36.98 4.10
CA SER A 698 13.87 37.61 3.67
C SER A 698 14.07 37.43 2.16
N LYS A 699 13.71 36.24 1.66
CA LYS A 699 13.79 35.88 0.25
C LYS A 699 12.73 34.83 -0.10
N VAL A 700 12.11 34.96 -1.28
CA VAL A 700 11.35 33.92 -1.96
C VAL A 700 11.89 33.78 -3.37
N GLU A 701 12.24 32.56 -3.78
CA GLU A 701 12.83 32.26 -5.08
C GLU A 701 11.98 31.25 -5.83
N LEU A 702 11.74 31.47 -7.12
CA LEU A 702 11.12 30.52 -8.05
C LEU A 702 12.04 30.26 -9.24
N LYS A 703 12.31 28.98 -9.53
CA LYS A 703 13.13 28.51 -10.64
C LYS A 703 12.34 27.62 -11.59
N PHE A 704 12.67 27.71 -12.88
CA PHE A 704 12.11 26.90 -13.96
C PHE A 704 13.21 25.96 -14.45
N ILE A 705 13.11 24.68 -14.13
CA ILE A 705 14.20 23.71 -14.32
C ILE A 705 13.77 22.63 -15.31
N SER A 706 14.48 22.51 -16.42
CA SER A 706 14.26 21.47 -17.43
C SER A 706 14.32 20.08 -16.80
N ILE A 707 13.29 19.27 -17.07
CA ILE A 707 13.24 17.88 -16.60
C ILE A 707 14.26 17.03 -17.36
N ALA A 708 14.51 17.34 -18.63
CA ALA A 708 15.44 16.57 -19.47
C ALA A 708 16.91 16.85 -19.14
N THR A 709 17.26 18.11 -18.90
CA THR A 709 18.66 18.55 -18.78
C THR A 709 19.09 18.95 -17.38
N GLY A 710 18.15 19.19 -16.47
CA GLY A 710 18.43 19.75 -15.14
C GLY A 710 18.87 21.22 -15.16
N LYS A 711 18.92 21.85 -16.34
CA LYS A 711 19.31 23.25 -16.49
C LYS A 711 18.12 24.17 -16.31
N GLN A 712 18.42 25.37 -15.82
CA GLN A 712 17.44 26.43 -15.71
C GLN A 712 17.10 27.00 -17.10
N ILE A 713 15.81 27.01 -17.46
CA ILE A 713 15.36 27.44 -18.81
C ILE A 713 14.93 28.91 -18.88
N LYS A 714 14.64 29.52 -17.72
CA LYS A 714 14.24 30.93 -17.57
C LYS A 714 14.96 31.55 -16.39
N LYS A 715 15.17 32.88 -16.39
CA LYS A 715 15.73 33.59 -15.24
C LYS A 715 14.86 33.34 -13.98
N ALA A 716 15.52 33.13 -12.84
CA ALA A 716 14.83 32.91 -11.57
C ALA A 716 14.07 34.18 -11.19
N LEU A 717 12.86 33.99 -10.65
CA LEU A 717 12.10 35.07 -10.04
C LEU A 717 12.46 35.12 -8.57
N VAL A 718 12.80 36.30 -8.07
CA VAL A 718 13.17 36.52 -6.67
C VAL A 718 12.39 37.71 -6.14
N LYS A 719 11.78 37.53 -4.97
CA LYS A 719 11.21 38.61 -4.15
C LYS A 719 11.93 38.61 -2.80
N GLU A 720 12.20 39.79 -2.27
CA GLU A 720 12.89 39.98 -0.99
C GLU A 720 12.07 40.89 -0.09
N ASN A 721 12.23 40.74 1.22
CA ASN A 721 11.54 41.54 2.24
C ASN A 721 10.02 41.53 2.07
N LEU A 722 9.45 40.36 1.77
CA LEU A 722 8.02 40.20 1.52
C LEU A 722 7.30 39.90 2.84
N LYS A 723 6.22 40.64 3.11
CA LYS A 723 5.33 40.38 4.24
C LYS A 723 4.45 39.16 3.94
N VAL A 724 4.58 38.10 4.75
CA VAL A 724 3.66 36.96 4.81
C VAL A 724 2.59 37.26 5.85
N THR A 725 1.33 37.28 5.40
CA THR A 725 0.16 37.60 6.24
C THR A 725 -0.02 36.59 7.36
N ALA A 726 -0.31 37.09 8.57
CA ALA A 726 -0.70 36.28 9.71
C ALA A 726 -1.93 35.41 9.43
N ASN A 727 -1.88 34.14 9.84
CA ASN A 727 -2.99 33.18 9.82
C ASN A 727 -3.81 33.21 8.52
N GLY A 728 -3.12 33.13 7.39
CA GLY A 728 -3.70 33.37 6.08
C GLY A 728 -2.76 32.96 4.96
N THR A 729 -3.07 33.44 3.76
CA THR A 729 -2.32 33.10 2.55
C THR A 729 -1.85 34.36 1.85
N THR A 730 -0.65 34.29 1.28
CA THR A 730 -0.01 35.41 0.57
C THR A 730 0.39 34.95 -0.82
N ASN A 731 -0.24 35.53 -1.86
CA ASN A 731 0.11 35.23 -3.24
C ASN A 731 1.49 35.81 -3.58
N ILE A 732 2.37 34.97 -4.14
CA ILE A 732 3.77 35.34 -4.42
C ILE A 732 3.98 35.50 -5.92
N PHE A 733 3.70 34.48 -6.71
CA PHE A 733 3.92 34.47 -8.15
C PHE A 733 2.70 33.92 -8.85
N GLU A 734 2.41 34.47 -10.03
CA GLU A 734 1.43 33.95 -10.97
C GLU A 734 2.01 34.11 -12.37
N GLY A 735 1.61 33.24 -13.30
CA GLY A 735 2.04 33.36 -14.68
C GLY A 735 1.49 32.26 -15.57
N GLU A 736 2.00 32.23 -16.80
CA GLU A 736 1.61 31.28 -17.83
C GLU A 736 2.85 30.55 -18.37
N ILE A 737 2.70 29.25 -18.61
CA ILE A 737 3.68 28.39 -19.24
C ILE A 737 3.24 28.14 -20.67
N ASN A 738 4.10 28.42 -21.64
CA ASN A 738 3.84 28.16 -23.05
C ASN A 738 4.45 26.82 -23.46
N ASN A 739 3.64 25.76 -23.45
CA ASN A 739 4.11 24.40 -23.76
C ASN A 739 4.45 24.19 -25.24
N GLU A 740 4.10 25.12 -26.14
CA GLU A 740 4.54 25.08 -27.55
C GLU A 740 5.98 25.60 -27.72
N LYS A 741 6.44 26.50 -26.84
CA LYS A 741 7.75 27.15 -26.93
C LYS A 741 8.75 26.67 -25.89
N GLU A 742 8.26 26.11 -24.79
CA GLU A 742 9.06 25.72 -23.63
C GLU A 742 9.08 24.21 -23.51
N GLU A 743 10.26 23.65 -23.25
CA GLU A 743 10.39 22.23 -22.91
C GLU A 743 9.73 21.91 -21.56
N PRO A 744 9.34 20.65 -21.29
CA PRO A 744 8.83 20.24 -19.99
C PRO A 744 9.81 20.57 -18.85
N HIS A 745 9.31 21.29 -17.84
CA HIS A 745 10.11 21.77 -16.72
C HIS A 745 9.31 21.79 -15.42
N VAL A 746 10.00 21.65 -14.30
CA VAL A 746 9.42 21.82 -12.96
C VAL A 746 9.47 23.29 -12.54
N LEU A 747 8.51 23.69 -11.71
CA LEU A 747 8.55 24.93 -10.96
C LEU A 747 9.04 24.62 -9.55
N ALA A 748 10.19 25.14 -9.16
CA ALA A 748 10.75 24.91 -7.83
C ALA A 748 10.80 26.23 -7.06
N ALA A 749 10.06 26.32 -5.95
CA ALA A 749 10.08 27.49 -5.06
C ALA A 749 10.65 27.18 -3.69
N ARG A 750 11.28 28.21 -3.11
CA ARG A 750 11.90 28.18 -1.78
C ARG A 750 11.66 29.50 -1.07
N ILE A 751 11.44 29.44 0.23
CA ILE A 751 11.25 30.60 1.10
C ILE A 751 12.23 30.56 2.27
N TRP A 752 12.79 31.73 2.56
CA TRP A 752 13.62 32.04 3.74
C TRP A 752 12.88 33.09 4.57
N ILE A 753 12.91 32.93 5.89
CA ILE A 753 12.27 33.83 6.85
C ILE A 753 13.34 34.61 7.61
N ASP A 754 13.09 35.89 7.88
CA ASP A 754 13.99 36.72 8.69
C ASP A 754 14.17 36.12 10.09
N GLY A 755 15.42 35.90 10.49
CA GLY A 755 15.77 35.34 11.79
C GLY A 755 15.74 33.80 11.86
N GLU A 756 15.38 33.11 10.78
CA GLU A 756 15.50 31.65 10.68
C GLU A 756 16.70 31.25 9.81
N ASP A 757 17.38 30.18 10.21
CA ASP A 757 18.54 29.66 9.49
C ASP A 757 18.12 28.79 8.30
N GLY A 758 18.37 29.26 7.09
CA GLY A 758 18.20 28.48 5.87
C GLY A 758 16.77 28.48 5.30
N VAL A 759 16.47 27.49 4.45
CA VAL A 759 15.19 27.38 3.75
C VAL A 759 14.14 26.81 4.71
N VAL A 760 13.08 27.58 4.97
CA VAL A 760 11.98 27.22 5.88
C VAL A 760 10.98 26.30 5.20
N SER A 761 10.67 26.58 3.93
CA SER A 761 9.75 25.76 3.14
C SER A 761 10.14 25.74 1.67
N ARG A 762 9.78 24.66 0.99
CA ARG A 762 10.04 24.43 -0.43
C ARG A 762 8.90 23.62 -1.04
N ASP A 763 8.68 23.86 -2.32
CA ASP A 763 7.74 23.09 -3.11
C ASP A 763 8.21 22.96 -4.57
N VAL A 764 7.86 21.84 -5.20
CA VAL A 764 8.12 21.52 -6.59
C VAL A 764 6.83 21.09 -7.27
N ASP A 765 6.42 21.84 -8.30
CA ASP A 765 5.32 21.46 -9.17
C ASP A 765 5.85 20.82 -10.47
N TRP A 766 5.21 19.70 -10.84
CA TRP A 766 5.56 18.90 -12.01
C TRP A 766 4.45 18.99 -13.08
N PRO A 767 4.81 19.02 -14.37
CA PRO A 767 3.83 18.78 -15.44
C PRO A 767 3.19 17.40 -15.29
N GLN A 768 1.86 17.34 -15.32
CA GLN A 768 1.08 16.10 -15.21
C GLN A 768 0.50 15.68 -16.58
N PRO A 769 0.35 14.37 -16.85
CA PRO A 769 0.70 13.24 -15.97
C PRO A 769 2.19 12.88 -16.01
N LEU A 770 2.73 12.38 -14.90
CA LEU A 770 4.15 12.01 -14.77
C LEU A 770 4.58 10.90 -15.75
N LYS A 771 3.65 10.07 -16.24
CA LYS A 771 3.94 8.99 -17.18
C LYS A 771 4.48 9.44 -18.54
N TYR A 772 4.27 10.70 -18.93
CA TYR A 772 4.82 11.20 -20.20
C TYR A 772 6.23 11.79 -20.07
N LEU A 773 6.72 11.98 -18.84
CA LEU A 773 8.03 12.57 -18.60
C LEU A 773 9.17 11.55 -18.76
N ASN A 774 10.29 11.97 -19.33
CA ASN A 774 11.50 11.16 -19.33
C ASN A 774 12.19 11.23 -17.96
N MET A 775 12.25 10.10 -17.26
CA MET A 775 12.83 9.96 -15.92
C MET A 775 14.21 9.28 -15.89
N GLU A 776 14.86 9.05 -17.03
CA GLU A 776 16.14 8.34 -17.10
C GLU A 776 17.33 9.20 -16.62
N GLU A 777 18.35 8.56 -16.03
CA GLU A 777 19.64 9.18 -15.68
C GLU A 777 19.52 10.47 -14.85
N ARG A 778 18.90 10.38 -13.66
CA ARG A 778 18.72 11.54 -12.77
C ARG A 778 20.01 12.01 -12.10
N GLY A 779 21.00 11.12 -11.91
CA GLY A 779 22.25 11.43 -11.23
C GLY A 779 22.10 11.65 -9.73
N VAL A 780 21.15 10.96 -9.08
CA VAL A 780 20.91 11.04 -7.64
C VAL A 780 22.13 10.52 -6.88
N LYS A 781 22.62 11.32 -5.93
CA LYS A 781 23.75 11.01 -5.06
C LYS A 781 23.28 11.15 -3.62
N VAL A 782 23.34 10.06 -2.87
CA VAL A 782 22.98 10.01 -1.45
C VAL A 782 24.24 9.71 -0.64
N SER A 783 24.51 10.55 0.36
CA SER A 783 25.66 10.40 1.25
C SER A 783 25.23 10.48 2.70
N PHE A 784 25.85 9.67 3.55
CA PHE A 784 25.52 9.54 4.97
C PHE A 784 26.70 10.08 5.79
N SER A 785 26.42 11.04 6.69
CA SER A 785 27.43 11.61 7.59
C SER A 785 26.77 12.16 8.84
N ASP A 786 27.27 11.80 10.03
CA ASP A 786 26.90 12.40 11.32
C ASP A 786 25.39 12.50 11.59
N GLY A 787 24.65 11.40 11.38
CA GLY A 787 23.19 11.37 11.58
C GLY A 787 22.42 12.22 10.56
N LYS A 788 23.02 12.54 9.42
CA LYS A 788 22.39 13.26 8.32
C LYS A 788 22.58 12.51 7.01
N ILE A 789 21.55 12.57 6.17
CA ILE A 789 21.58 12.14 4.77
C ILE A 789 21.60 13.39 3.92
N THR A 790 22.63 13.54 3.09
CA THR A 790 22.69 14.60 2.07
C THR A 790 22.36 14.00 0.71
N VAL A 791 21.37 14.59 0.06
CA VAL A 791 20.87 14.18 -1.25
C VAL A 791 21.09 15.27 -2.26
N LYS A 792 21.66 14.91 -3.41
CA LYS A 792 21.80 15.76 -4.59
C LYS A 792 21.29 15.03 -5.80
N SER A 793 20.88 15.77 -6.82
CA SER A 793 20.53 15.20 -8.12
C SER A 793 20.97 16.12 -9.25
N ASP A 794 21.38 15.52 -10.37
CA ASP A 794 21.83 16.25 -11.55
C ASP A 794 20.63 16.71 -12.42
N LYS A 795 19.45 16.07 -12.27
CA LYS A 795 18.16 16.46 -12.88
C LYS A 795 17.02 16.41 -11.84
N PRO A 796 15.90 17.13 -12.05
CA PRO A 796 14.72 16.99 -11.19
C PRO A 796 14.34 15.53 -10.99
N THR A 797 14.11 15.15 -9.73
CA THR A 797 13.83 13.78 -9.27
C THR A 797 12.58 13.81 -8.39
N LYS A 798 11.56 13.02 -8.76
CA LYS A 798 10.26 12.98 -8.08
C LYS A 798 10.25 11.90 -7.00
N GLY A 799 9.78 12.25 -5.81
CA GLY A 799 9.34 11.30 -4.78
C GLY A 799 10.45 10.36 -4.30
N LEU A 800 11.62 10.89 -3.92
CA LEU A 800 12.67 10.10 -3.29
C LEU A 800 12.24 9.67 -1.88
N VAL A 801 11.97 8.39 -1.72
CA VAL A 801 11.54 7.74 -0.48
C VAL A 801 12.71 6.97 0.13
N PHE A 802 12.95 7.20 1.41
CA PHE A 802 13.86 6.39 2.23
C PHE A 802 13.10 5.21 2.87
N GLU A 803 13.81 4.11 3.08
CA GLU A 803 13.36 2.95 3.84
C GLU A 803 12.96 3.35 5.27
N GLU A 804 11.76 2.93 5.67
CA GLU A 804 11.33 2.98 7.07
C GLU A 804 11.93 1.76 7.78
N ARG A 805 12.73 2.00 8.83
CA ARG A 805 13.37 0.93 9.62
C ARG A 805 13.02 1.09 11.08
N GLU A 806 12.64 0.00 11.73
CA GLU A 806 12.29 0.02 13.14
C GLU A 806 13.41 0.62 14.01
N GLY A 807 13.04 1.54 14.90
CA GLY A 807 13.98 2.26 15.76
C GLY A 807 14.78 3.36 15.06
N VAL A 808 14.64 3.56 13.74
CA VAL A 808 15.28 4.63 12.99
C VAL A 808 14.21 5.64 12.56
N LEU A 809 14.43 6.92 12.89
CA LEU A 809 13.52 8.00 12.55
C LEU A 809 14.18 8.93 11.54
N VAL A 810 13.56 9.06 10.36
CA VAL A 810 13.90 10.09 9.37
C VAL A 810 13.01 11.30 9.57
N ASN A 811 13.59 12.50 9.51
CA ASN A 811 12.80 13.73 9.64
C ASN A 811 12.06 14.11 8.35
N ASP A 812 12.42 13.58 7.19
CA ASP A 812 11.67 13.81 5.95
C ASP A 812 11.93 12.68 4.96
N SER A 813 10.96 12.40 4.09
CA SER A 813 10.99 11.37 3.06
C SER A 813 10.02 11.75 1.93
N ALA A 814 9.94 10.94 0.88
CA ALA A 814 9.14 11.24 -0.31
C ALA A 814 9.44 12.63 -0.90
N VAL A 815 10.71 13.03 -0.92
CA VAL A 815 11.14 14.39 -1.29
C VAL A 815 11.37 14.53 -2.78
N ASP A 816 11.01 15.68 -3.33
CA ASP A 816 11.43 16.07 -4.68
C ASP A 816 12.79 16.76 -4.60
N VAL A 817 13.75 16.32 -5.44
CA VAL A 817 15.12 16.82 -5.44
C VAL A 817 15.41 17.50 -6.77
N VAL A 818 15.85 18.76 -6.71
CA VAL A 818 16.19 19.55 -7.91
C VAL A 818 17.63 20.06 -7.87
N PRO A 819 18.29 20.22 -9.03
CA PRO A 819 19.67 20.73 -9.10
C PRO A 819 19.83 22.10 -8.41
N GLY A 820 20.84 22.23 -7.55
CA GLY A 820 21.10 23.44 -6.78
C GLY A 820 20.21 23.62 -5.53
N ASP A 821 19.46 22.57 -5.15
CA ASP A 821 18.74 22.49 -3.88
C ASP A 821 19.04 21.18 -3.16
N GLU A 822 20.21 21.13 -2.52
CA GLU A 822 20.67 19.95 -1.78
C GLU A 822 19.75 19.71 -0.57
N GLN A 823 19.23 18.48 -0.45
CA GLN A 823 18.36 18.11 0.67
C GLN A 823 19.20 17.51 1.79
N ILE A 824 18.93 17.93 3.04
CA ILE A 824 19.58 17.40 4.23
C ILE A 824 18.49 16.80 5.13
N ILE A 825 18.49 15.48 5.24
CA ILE A 825 17.54 14.72 6.06
C ILE A 825 18.24 14.34 7.36
N THR A 826 17.65 14.68 8.50
CA THR A 826 18.18 14.26 9.79
C THR A 826 17.66 12.85 10.11
N VAL A 827 18.56 12.01 10.61
CA VAL A 827 18.29 10.62 10.99
C VAL A 827 18.64 10.45 12.46
N ARG A 828 17.73 9.85 13.22
CA ARG A 828 17.96 9.45 14.61
C ARG A 828 17.81 7.94 14.74
N GLY A 829 18.57 7.34 15.66
CA GLY A 829 18.50 5.90 15.93
C GLY A 829 19.42 5.03 15.07
N LEU A 830 19.93 5.53 13.94
CA LEU A 830 20.93 4.83 13.13
C LEU A 830 22.30 4.86 13.84
N LYS A 831 22.82 3.69 14.22
CA LYS A 831 24.07 3.53 14.98
C LYS A 831 25.29 3.46 14.05
N SER A 832 26.47 3.73 14.61
CA SER A 832 27.74 3.56 13.88
C SER A 832 27.94 2.07 13.55
N GLY A 833 28.01 1.75 12.26
CA GLY A 833 28.13 0.37 11.75
C GLY A 833 26.85 -0.19 11.15
N ASP A 834 25.69 0.45 11.34
CA ASP A 834 24.44 0.03 10.68
C ASP A 834 24.53 0.23 9.17
N ALA A 835 23.88 -0.66 8.41
CA ALA A 835 23.74 -0.49 6.96
C ALA A 835 23.00 0.83 6.64
N PRO A 836 23.42 1.59 5.62
CA PRO A 836 22.70 2.78 5.17
C PRO A 836 21.23 2.47 4.87
N LEU A 837 20.36 3.49 5.00
CA LEU A 837 18.96 3.34 4.61
C LEU A 837 18.86 3.16 3.11
N LYS A 838 18.07 2.18 2.66
CA LYS A 838 17.72 2.05 1.25
C LYS A 838 16.87 3.24 0.82
N TRP A 839 16.84 3.53 -0.48
CA TRP A 839 16.03 4.59 -1.05
C TRP A 839 15.62 4.29 -2.48
N ARG A 840 14.51 4.87 -2.92
CA ARG A 840 13.94 4.72 -4.26
C ARG A 840 13.23 6.01 -4.66
N PHE A 841 13.17 6.31 -5.95
CA PHE A 841 12.42 7.46 -6.49
C PHE A 841 11.66 7.05 -7.75
N TYR A 842 10.74 7.90 -8.22
CA TYR A 842 9.95 7.58 -9.41
C TYR A 842 10.82 7.52 -10.68
N GLY A 843 10.76 6.39 -11.40
CA GLY A 843 11.60 6.10 -12.56
C GLY A 843 12.98 5.51 -12.22
N HIS A 844 13.23 5.16 -10.96
CA HIS A 844 14.43 4.44 -10.54
C HIS A 844 14.40 2.98 -11.03
N ARG A 845 15.27 2.65 -11.98
CA ARG A 845 15.44 1.28 -12.49
C ARG A 845 16.40 0.51 -11.57
N THR A 846 15.91 -0.06 -10.48
CA THR A 846 16.75 -0.86 -9.57
C THR A 846 16.07 -2.14 -9.09
N ASP A 847 15.43 -2.86 -10.00
CA ASP A 847 15.01 -4.24 -9.72
C ASP A 847 16.07 -5.28 -10.16
N SER A 848 17.31 -4.86 -10.44
CA SER A 848 18.47 -5.76 -10.44
C SER A 848 19.36 -5.41 -9.25
N PRO A 849 19.28 -6.15 -8.13
CA PRO A 849 20.35 -6.13 -7.14
C PRO A 849 21.65 -6.56 -7.84
N GLU A 850 22.74 -5.83 -7.62
CA GLU A 850 24.12 -6.33 -7.75
C GLU A 850 24.78 -6.48 -9.15
N VAL A 851 24.29 -5.84 -10.21
CA VAL A 851 25.08 -5.71 -11.48
C VAL A 851 25.41 -4.25 -11.78
N ALA A 852 26.07 -3.57 -10.83
CA ALA A 852 26.18 -2.10 -10.82
C ALA A 852 27.29 -1.49 -11.70
N SER A 853 28.21 -2.28 -12.28
CA SER A 853 29.35 -1.73 -13.03
C SER A 853 29.42 -2.22 -14.47
N ILE A 854 29.69 -1.33 -15.43
CA ILE A 854 30.02 -1.67 -16.82
C ILE A 854 31.53 -1.90 -17.02
N ASP A 855 32.33 -1.83 -15.94
CA ASP A 855 33.77 -2.11 -15.98
C ASP A 855 34.01 -3.58 -16.36
N PRO A 856 34.75 -3.86 -17.44
CA PRO A 856 35.05 -5.22 -17.87
C PRO A 856 35.82 -6.06 -16.84
N ALA A 857 36.53 -5.42 -15.91
CA ALA A 857 37.28 -6.08 -14.83
C ALA A 857 36.43 -6.39 -13.59
N TYR A 858 35.18 -5.88 -13.54
CA TYR A 858 34.28 -6.08 -12.41
C TYR A 858 33.70 -7.49 -12.40
N LEU A 859 33.77 -8.15 -11.24
CA LEU A 859 33.17 -9.45 -11.01
C LEU A 859 31.88 -9.31 -10.18
N PRO A 860 30.81 -10.05 -10.50
CA PRO A 860 29.65 -10.11 -9.62
C PRO A 860 30.02 -10.74 -8.27
N PRO A 861 29.16 -10.60 -7.23
CA PRO A 861 29.31 -11.33 -5.98
C PRO A 861 29.50 -12.83 -6.24
N ALA A 862 30.35 -13.48 -5.45
CA ALA A 862 30.82 -14.84 -5.73
C ALA A 862 29.68 -15.86 -5.85
N GLU A 863 28.65 -15.72 -5.01
CA GLU A 863 27.45 -16.57 -5.02
C GLU A 863 26.65 -16.41 -6.33
N LEU A 864 26.38 -15.17 -6.73
CA LEU A 864 25.71 -14.88 -8.01
C LEU A 864 26.55 -15.38 -9.19
N GLY A 865 27.85 -15.08 -9.21
CA GLY A 865 28.76 -15.55 -10.26
C GLY A 865 28.80 -17.07 -10.39
N GLN A 866 28.77 -17.79 -9.26
CA GLN A 866 28.71 -19.25 -9.26
C GLN A 866 27.42 -19.77 -9.89
N VAL A 867 26.25 -19.27 -9.47
CA VAL A 867 24.95 -19.69 -10.01
C VAL A 867 24.87 -19.47 -11.52
N LEU A 868 25.36 -18.31 -12.01
CA LEU A 868 25.35 -18.00 -13.44
C LEU A 868 26.26 -18.94 -14.24
N ILE A 869 27.43 -19.29 -13.71
CA ILE A 869 28.36 -20.22 -14.36
C ILE A 869 27.80 -21.65 -14.34
N GLU A 870 27.23 -22.11 -13.22
CA GLU A 870 26.55 -23.41 -13.12
C GLU A 870 25.42 -23.51 -14.15
N THR A 871 24.56 -22.49 -14.21
CA THR A 871 23.44 -22.45 -15.16
C THR A 871 23.92 -22.50 -16.62
N TYR A 872 25.03 -21.81 -16.94
CA TYR A 872 25.62 -21.90 -18.28
C TYR A 872 26.09 -23.32 -18.61
N PHE A 873 26.82 -23.98 -17.70
CA PHE A 873 27.32 -25.35 -17.94
C PHE A 873 26.20 -26.39 -17.96
N GLU A 874 25.12 -26.18 -17.23
CA GLU A 874 23.96 -27.07 -17.22
C GLU A 874 23.09 -26.92 -18.47
N LYS A 875 22.84 -25.68 -18.94
CA LYS A 875 21.80 -25.41 -19.96
C LYS A 875 22.34 -25.04 -21.34
N VAL A 876 23.51 -24.38 -21.42
CA VAL A 876 24.05 -23.86 -22.69
C VAL A 876 25.17 -24.75 -23.22
N HIS A 877 26.10 -25.14 -22.35
CA HIS A 877 27.27 -25.92 -22.72
C HIS A 877 26.95 -27.30 -23.33
N PRO A 878 25.93 -28.07 -22.91
CA PRO A 878 25.64 -29.38 -23.51
C PRO A 878 25.24 -29.30 -24.98
N LEU A 879 24.63 -28.17 -25.38
CA LEU A 879 24.31 -27.89 -26.77
C LEU A 879 25.57 -27.53 -27.57
N MET A 880 26.48 -26.75 -26.96
CA MET A 880 27.67 -26.20 -27.60
C MET A 880 28.92 -26.40 -26.71
N PRO A 881 29.52 -27.60 -26.68
CA PRO A 881 30.53 -27.98 -25.70
C PRO A 881 31.92 -27.42 -26.02
N MET A 882 32.02 -26.10 -26.19
CA MET A 882 33.23 -25.41 -26.63
C MET A 882 34.27 -25.26 -25.52
N LEU A 883 33.85 -25.30 -24.26
CA LEU A 883 34.69 -25.02 -23.09
C LEU A 883 35.09 -26.30 -22.36
N ASP A 884 36.24 -26.26 -21.70
CA ASP A 884 36.63 -27.27 -20.71
C ASP A 884 36.10 -26.82 -19.34
N GLU A 885 35.06 -27.49 -18.85
CA GLU A 885 34.37 -27.12 -17.62
C GLU A 885 35.30 -27.15 -16.40
N GLN A 886 36.09 -28.22 -16.25
CA GLN A 886 37.01 -28.37 -15.12
C GLN A 886 38.06 -27.24 -15.12
N GLN A 887 38.63 -26.92 -16.30
CA GLN A 887 39.60 -25.84 -16.43
C GLN A 887 38.97 -24.46 -16.20
N PHE A 888 37.73 -24.25 -16.63
CA PHE A 888 37.01 -22.99 -16.44
C PHE A 888 36.74 -22.72 -14.95
N TRP A 889 36.21 -23.72 -14.23
CA TRP A 889 35.96 -23.63 -12.79
C TRP A 889 37.24 -23.42 -11.98
N GLN A 890 38.33 -24.11 -12.31
CA GLN A 890 39.62 -23.85 -11.68
C GLN A 890 40.05 -22.39 -11.87
N THR A 891 39.94 -21.87 -13.09
CA THR A 891 40.35 -20.48 -13.39
C THR A 891 39.48 -19.45 -12.67
N TRP A 892 38.17 -19.71 -12.53
CA TRP A 892 37.23 -18.87 -11.78
C TRP A 892 37.53 -18.89 -10.26
N LEU A 893 37.61 -20.08 -9.66
CA LEU A 893 37.76 -20.23 -8.20
C LEU A 893 39.10 -19.71 -7.67
N TYR A 894 40.20 -19.90 -8.41
CA TYR A 894 41.52 -19.43 -7.99
C TYR A 894 41.75 -17.94 -8.32
N GLY A 895 40.95 -17.33 -9.21
CA GLY A 895 40.98 -15.89 -9.49
C GLY A 895 42.31 -15.34 -10.07
N GLU A 896 43.22 -16.23 -10.51
CA GLU A 896 44.60 -15.87 -10.90
C GLU A 896 44.68 -15.19 -12.27
N ARG A 897 43.65 -15.32 -13.11
CA ARG A 897 43.66 -14.88 -14.50
C ARG A 897 42.71 -13.70 -14.72
N LYS A 898 43.23 -12.58 -15.24
CA LYS A 898 42.49 -11.35 -15.57
C LYS A 898 42.84 -10.78 -16.95
N ASP A 899 43.43 -11.59 -17.82
CA ASP A 899 43.77 -11.11 -19.16
C ASP A 899 42.51 -10.88 -20.02
N HIS A 900 42.68 -10.05 -21.06
CA HIS A 900 41.60 -9.58 -21.92
C HIS A 900 40.77 -10.73 -22.52
N ALA A 901 41.43 -11.82 -22.93
CA ALA A 901 40.78 -12.95 -23.58
C ALA A 901 39.97 -13.81 -22.60
N TRP A 902 40.49 -14.03 -21.39
CA TRP A 902 39.75 -14.68 -20.32
C TRP A 902 38.54 -13.85 -19.87
N MET A 903 38.71 -12.55 -19.63
CA MET A 903 37.62 -11.69 -19.18
C MET A 903 36.51 -11.55 -20.23
N ALA A 904 36.86 -11.56 -21.52
CA ALA A 904 35.87 -11.56 -22.61
C ALA A 904 35.01 -12.83 -22.60
N LEU A 905 35.66 -13.99 -22.43
CA LEU A 905 34.96 -15.27 -22.33
C LEU A 905 34.12 -15.38 -21.06
N LEU A 906 34.65 -14.98 -19.91
CA LEU A 906 33.95 -15.00 -18.63
C LEU A 906 32.68 -14.14 -18.67
N ASN A 907 32.77 -12.91 -19.15
CA ASN A 907 31.59 -12.04 -19.28
C ASN A 907 30.58 -12.59 -20.30
N THR A 908 31.03 -13.28 -21.34
CA THR A 908 30.13 -13.98 -22.28
C THR A 908 29.38 -15.14 -21.60
N VAL A 909 30.07 -15.91 -20.76
CA VAL A 909 29.48 -16.99 -19.96
C VAL A 909 28.48 -16.43 -18.95
N LEU A 910 28.82 -15.35 -18.24
CA LEU A 910 27.90 -14.69 -17.30
C LEU A 910 26.66 -14.12 -18.00
N ALA A 911 26.82 -13.54 -19.20
CA ALA A 911 25.68 -13.04 -19.99
C ALA A 911 24.72 -14.17 -20.37
N LEU A 912 25.25 -15.30 -20.85
CA LEU A 912 24.42 -16.45 -21.24
C LEU A 912 23.85 -17.20 -20.03
N GLY A 913 24.60 -17.29 -18.93
CA GLY A 913 24.11 -17.81 -17.66
C GLY A 913 22.93 -16.99 -17.15
N SER A 914 23.05 -15.66 -17.20
CA SER A 914 21.98 -14.73 -16.79
C SER A 914 20.73 -14.87 -17.65
N VAL A 915 20.88 -14.98 -18.98
CA VAL A 915 19.75 -15.26 -19.89
C VAL A 915 19.03 -16.57 -19.55
N MET A 916 19.74 -17.57 -19.03
CA MET A 916 19.21 -18.90 -18.75
C MET A 916 18.75 -19.12 -17.31
N SER A 917 19.12 -18.21 -16.40
CA SER A 917 18.73 -18.22 -14.99
C SER A 917 17.51 -17.35 -14.70
N SER A 918 17.28 -16.33 -15.53
CA SER A 918 16.30 -15.26 -15.27
C SER A 918 15.13 -15.29 -16.26
N ASP A 919 14.03 -14.66 -15.89
CA ASP A 919 12.90 -14.43 -16.80
C ASP A 919 13.23 -13.37 -17.88
N CYS A 920 12.38 -13.24 -18.89
CA CYS A 920 12.59 -12.32 -20.01
C CYS A 920 12.57 -10.82 -19.63
N THR A 921 12.25 -10.48 -18.38
CA THR A 921 12.23 -9.09 -17.88
C THR A 921 13.55 -8.66 -17.26
N ASP A 922 14.40 -9.62 -16.88
CA ASP A 922 15.74 -9.35 -16.38
C ASP A 922 16.69 -8.93 -17.51
N ASN A 923 17.19 -7.70 -17.42
CA ASN A 923 18.15 -7.15 -18.38
C ASN A 923 19.61 -7.20 -17.86
N SER A 924 19.86 -7.89 -16.75
CA SER A 924 21.20 -7.97 -16.14
C SER A 924 22.25 -8.58 -17.09
N HIS A 925 21.82 -9.45 -18.00
CA HIS A 925 22.64 -10.01 -19.06
C HIS A 925 23.28 -8.95 -19.98
N ASP A 926 22.62 -7.80 -20.18
CA ASP A 926 23.12 -6.74 -21.07
C ASP A 926 24.40 -6.11 -20.52
N VAL A 927 24.52 -6.00 -19.19
CA VAL A 927 25.74 -5.46 -18.56
C VAL A 927 26.93 -6.39 -18.81
N TYR A 928 26.76 -7.70 -18.65
CA TYR A 928 27.81 -8.67 -18.94
C TYR A 928 28.18 -8.70 -20.44
N TYR A 929 27.18 -8.59 -21.32
CA TYR A 929 27.42 -8.45 -22.75
C TYR A 929 28.21 -7.19 -23.11
N GLN A 930 27.85 -6.04 -22.53
CA GLN A 930 28.57 -4.78 -22.75
C GLN A 930 30.03 -4.89 -22.28
N ARG A 931 30.27 -5.53 -21.12
CA ARG A 931 31.63 -5.82 -20.64
C ARG A 931 32.42 -6.70 -21.63
N ALA A 932 31.80 -7.77 -22.14
CA ALA A 932 32.43 -8.65 -23.12
C ALA A 932 32.78 -7.91 -24.42
N MET A 933 31.87 -7.07 -24.92
CA MET A 933 32.07 -6.31 -26.16
C MET A 933 33.15 -5.23 -26.05
N GLN A 934 33.35 -4.63 -24.87
CA GLN A 934 34.47 -3.70 -24.64
C GLN A 934 35.84 -4.39 -24.76
N LEU A 935 35.90 -5.69 -24.43
CA LEU A 935 37.12 -6.50 -24.51
C LEU A 935 37.34 -7.13 -25.89
N LEU A 936 36.28 -7.20 -26.72
CA LEU A 936 36.26 -7.78 -28.07
C LEU A 936 36.26 -6.69 -29.15
N ASP A 937 37.32 -5.88 -29.17
CA ASP A 937 37.52 -4.81 -30.15
C ASP A 937 37.98 -5.32 -31.53
N LEU A 938 38.21 -4.42 -32.48
CA LEU A 938 38.71 -4.77 -33.81
C LEU A 938 40.08 -5.45 -33.77
N ASP A 939 40.94 -5.10 -32.81
CA ASP A 939 42.26 -5.71 -32.65
C ASP A 939 42.14 -7.17 -32.19
N SER A 940 41.08 -7.50 -31.45
CA SER A 940 40.76 -8.88 -31.02
C SER A 940 40.48 -9.82 -32.20
N LEU A 941 40.00 -9.31 -33.35
CA LEU A 941 39.82 -10.09 -34.57
C LEU A 941 41.14 -10.50 -35.24
N GLY A 942 42.24 -9.81 -34.91
CA GLY A 942 43.60 -10.17 -35.31
C GLY A 942 44.33 -11.06 -34.29
N SER A 943 43.74 -11.30 -33.12
CA SER A 943 44.38 -12.05 -32.04
C SER A 943 44.34 -13.57 -32.30
N GLY A 944 45.48 -14.23 -32.16
CA GLY A 944 45.60 -15.69 -32.27
C GLY A 944 45.15 -16.44 -31.00
N ASN A 945 44.05 -16.05 -30.35
CA ASN A 945 43.62 -16.63 -29.08
C ASN A 945 42.31 -17.44 -29.21
N THR A 946 42.32 -18.70 -28.77
CA THR A 946 41.16 -19.59 -28.82
C THR A 946 40.02 -19.15 -27.89
N LEU A 947 40.30 -18.51 -26.74
CA LEU A 947 39.26 -18.00 -25.83
C LEU A 947 38.43 -16.89 -26.48
N VAL A 948 39.09 -16.03 -27.29
CA VAL A 948 38.42 -14.98 -28.07
C VAL A 948 37.49 -15.59 -29.12
N VAL A 949 37.94 -16.65 -29.80
CA VAL A 949 37.12 -17.39 -30.76
C VAL A 949 35.92 -18.07 -30.09
N GLN A 950 36.08 -18.63 -28.89
CA GLN A 950 34.99 -19.23 -28.12
C GLN A 950 33.98 -18.16 -27.66
N ALA A 951 34.45 -17.02 -27.15
CA ALA A 951 33.60 -15.89 -26.74
C ALA A 951 32.80 -15.34 -27.94
N LEU A 952 33.46 -15.05 -29.06
CA LEU A 952 32.80 -14.59 -30.28
C LEU A 952 31.82 -15.63 -30.84
N GLY A 953 32.15 -16.91 -30.75
CA GLY A 953 31.28 -18.02 -31.16
C GLY A 953 29.98 -18.07 -30.35
N LEU A 954 30.08 -18.02 -29.03
CA LEU A 954 28.93 -18.02 -28.12
C LEU A 954 28.06 -16.77 -28.26
N LEU A 955 28.67 -15.59 -28.42
CA LEU A 955 27.96 -14.34 -28.65
C LEU A 955 27.21 -14.35 -29.99
N SER A 956 27.89 -14.71 -31.07
CA SER A 956 27.32 -14.68 -32.42
C SER A 956 26.36 -15.83 -32.71
N GLY A 957 26.58 -17.00 -32.12
CA GLY A 957 25.72 -18.17 -32.33
C GLY A 957 24.49 -18.22 -31.44
N TYR A 958 24.51 -17.56 -30.28
CA TYR A 958 23.45 -17.69 -29.27
C TYR A 958 22.94 -16.34 -28.77
N TYR A 959 23.78 -15.57 -28.07
CA TYR A 959 23.34 -14.35 -27.38
C TYR A 959 22.74 -13.30 -28.32
N LEU A 960 23.37 -13.04 -29.46
CA LEU A 960 22.89 -12.03 -30.42
C LEU A 960 21.61 -12.44 -31.14
N HIS A 961 21.31 -13.73 -31.18
CA HIS A 961 20.02 -14.21 -31.65
C HIS A 961 18.93 -13.99 -30.59
N TYR A 962 19.23 -14.20 -29.30
CA TYR A 962 18.34 -13.88 -28.18
C TYR A 962 17.95 -12.39 -28.14
N VAL A 963 18.93 -11.47 -28.19
CA VAL A 963 18.65 -10.01 -28.20
C VAL A 963 18.16 -9.47 -29.56
N SER A 964 17.71 -10.35 -30.47
CA SER A 964 17.15 -9.98 -31.78
C SER A 964 18.07 -9.12 -32.66
N ARG A 965 19.38 -9.41 -32.68
CA ARG A 965 20.39 -8.76 -33.54
C ARG A 965 21.01 -9.72 -34.58
N PRO A 966 20.22 -10.35 -35.46
CA PRO A 966 20.69 -11.40 -36.38
C PRO A 966 21.67 -10.91 -37.45
N ASN A 967 21.67 -9.61 -37.80
CA ASN A 967 22.65 -9.03 -38.73
C ASN A 967 24.05 -8.99 -38.13
N LEU A 968 24.15 -8.54 -36.86
CA LEU A 968 25.39 -8.49 -36.13
C LEU A 968 25.90 -9.91 -35.85
N ALA A 969 25.01 -10.82 -35.46
CA ALA A 969 25.29 -12.24 -35.27
C ALA A 969 25.98 -12.86 -36.49
N ASN A 970 25.41 -12.68 -37.68
CA ASN A 970 25.97 -13.22 -38.93
C ASN A 970 27.34 -12.63 -39.28
N ASN A 971 27.53 -11.32 -39.12
CA ASN A 971 28.80 -10.67 -39.42
C ASN A 971 29.91 -11.14 -38.47
N LEU A 972 29.59 -11.26 -37.18
CA LEU A 972 30.51 -11.76 -36.17
C LEU A 972 30.81 -13.24 -36.38
N MET A 973 29.80 -14.10 -36.62
CA MET A 973 30.01 -15.53 -36.91
C MET A 973 30.98 -15.73 -38.08
N GLY A 974 30.86 -14.91 -39.13
CA GLY A 974 31.79 -14.97 -40.24
C GLY A 974 33.21 -14.51 -39.90
N ALA A 975 33.37 -13.54 -39.00
CA ALA A 975 34.68 -13.16 -38.48
C ALA A 975 35.27 -14.28 -37.60
N THR A 976 34.45 -14.86 -36.71
CA THR A 976 34.81 -15.99 -35.84
C THR A 976 35.30 -17.19 -36.63
N LEU A 977 34.59 -17.59 -37.70
CA LEU A 977 34.98 -18.71 -38.56
C LEU A 977 36.30 -18.46 -39.30
N ARG A 978 36.54 -17.22 -39.77
CA ARG A 978 37.82 -16.84 -40.39
C ARG A 978 38.95 -16.90 -39.37
N GLN A 979 38.73 -16.42 -38.15
CA GLN A 979 39.72 -16.46 -37.07
C GLN A 979 40.01 -17.91 -36.63
N ALA A 980 38.98 -18.75 -36.49
CA ALA A 980 39.11 -20.19 -36.23
C ALA A 980 39.92 -20.90 -37.35
N THR A 981 39.73 -20.47 -38.60
CA THR A 981 40.50 -20.98 -39.74
C THR A 981 41.96 -20.55 -39.65
N VAL A 982 42.24 -19.29 -39.34
CA VAL A 982 43.61 -18.77 -39.12
C VAL A 982 44.32 -19.52 -37.99
N LEU A 983 43.59 -19.86 -36.92
CA LEU A 983 44.09 -20.70 -35.81
C LEU A 983 44.27 -22.18 -36.15
N GLY A 984 43.95 -22.58 -37.38
CA GLY A 984 44.04 -23.96 -37.82
C GLY A 984 43.07 -24.90 -37.12
N LEU A 985 41.99 -24.42 -36.49
CA LEU A 985 41.02 -25.29 -35.80
C LEU A 985 40.30 -26.27 -36.76
N HIS A 986 40.24 -25.91 -38.04
CA HIS A 986 39.72 -26.73 -39.13
C HIS A 986 40.65 -27.89 -39.56
N ARG A 987 41.87 -27.96 -39.02
CA ARG A 987 42.87 -28.97 -39.40
C ARG A 987 43.13 -29.95 -38.26
N GLU A 988 43.39 -31.20 -38.62
CA GLU A 988 43.87 -32.17 -37.65
C GLU A 988 45.34 -31.93 -37.32
N TYR A 989 45.67 -31.87 -36.03
CA TYR A 989 47.05 -31.72 -35.57
C TYR A 989 47.65 -33.11 -35.33
N THR A 990 48.72 -33.45 -36.04
CA THR A 990 49.57 -34.59 -35.68
C THR A 990 50.60 -34.12 -34.67
N ASP A 991 50.46 -34.53 -33.40
CA ASP A 991 51.46 -34.26 -32.36
C ASP A 991 52.77 -34.96 -32.75
N THR A 992 53.67 -34.21 -33.39
CA THR A 992 55.05 -34.65 -33.64
C THR A 992 55.83 -34.39 -32.35
N VAL A 993 55.85 -35.39 -31.47
CA VAL A 993 56.74 -35.43 -30.31
C VAL A 993 58.19 -35.35 -30.81
N THR A 994 58.77 -34.16 -30.78
CA THR A 994 60.21 -33.96 -30.97
C THR A 994 60.87 -34.01 -29.60
N THR A 995 61.61 -35.09 -29.37
CA THR A 995 62.56 -35.24 -28.25
C THR A 995 63.71 -34.25 -28.40
N SER A 996 63.57 -33.06 -27.82
CA SER A 996 64.70 -32.24 -27.35
C SER A 996 64.19 -31.27 -26.30
N GLY A 997 64.73 -31.38 -25.08
CA GLY A 997 64.26 -30.67 -23.90
C GLY A 997 64.32 -29.15 -24.07
N THR A 998 63.17 -28.51 -23.93
CA THR A 998 62.81 -27.46 -22.94
C THR A 998 61.37 -27.06 -23.30
N ILE A 999 60.36 -27.65 -22.63
CA ILE A 999 58.95 -27.34 -22.88
C ILE A 999 58.46 -26.38 -21.80
N THR A 1000 58.29 -25.12 -22.17
CA THR A 1000 57.39 -24.18 -21.49
C THR A 1000 56.45 -23.60 -22.54
N HIS A 1001 55.27 -24.23 -22.70
CA HIS A 1001 53.96 -23.64 -23.00
C HIS A 1001 52.94 -24.79 -23.03
N LYS A 1002 51.99 -24.83 -22.07
CA LYS A 1002 50.88 -25.81 -22.03
C LYS A 1002 49.95 -25.54 -23.23
N THR A 1003 50.01 -26.37 -24.25
CA THR A 1003 49.07 -26.38 -25.38
C THR A 1003 47.68 -26.86 -24.88
N MET A 1004 46.58 -26.22 -25.32
CA MET A 1004 45.21 -26.69 -25.08
C MET A 1004 45.03 -28.13 -25.59
N SER A 1005 44.18 -28.93 -24.92
CA SER A 1005 43.91 -30.30 -25.36
C SER A 1005 43.38 -30.32 -26.80
N THR A 1006 43.84 -31.29 -27.59
CA THR A 1006 43.41 -31.49 -28.98
C THR A 1006 41.90 -31.63 -29.09
N ASP A 1007 41.28 -32.20 -28.05
CA ASP A 1007 39.84 -32.39 -27.94
C ASP A 1007 39.03 -31.07 -27.84
N VAL A 1008 39.45 -30.09 -27.01
CA VAL A 1008 38.76 -28.78 -26.92
C VAL A 1008 38.83 -28.02 -28.25
N ARG A 1009 39.93 -28.18 -29.01
CA ARG A 1009 40.08 -27.57 -30.34
C ARG A 1009 39.11 -28.19 -31.35
N ARG A 1010 38.92 -29.51 -31.32
CA ARG A 1010 37.94 -30.23 -32.13
C ARG A 1010 36.52 -29.80 -31.76
N ARG A 1011 36.16 -29.81 -30.47
CA ARG A 1011 34.85 -29.38 -29.98
C ARG A 1011 34.54 -27.94 -30.38
N THR A 1012 35.48 -27.02 -30.17
CA THR A 1012 35.35 -25.61 -30.59
C THR A 1012 35.06 -25.49 -32.08
N TRP A 1013 35.78 -26.19 -32.94
CA TRP A 1013 35.52 -26.16 -34.39
C TRP A 1013 34.13 -26.69 -34.75
N TRP A 1014 33.77 -27.87 -34.24
CA TRP A 1014 32.50 -28.50 -34.57
C TRP A 1014 31.29 -27.74 -34.00
N SER A 1015 31.40 -27.11 -32.83
CA SER A 1015 30.36 -26.23 -32.31
C SER A 1015 30.18 -24.98 -33.17
N LEU A 1016 31.26 -24.33 -33.63
CA LEU A 1016 31.15 -23.21 -34.58
C LEU A 1016 30.49 -23.64 -35.90
N TYR A 1017 30.83 -24.84 -36.37
CA TYR A 1017 30.23 -25.42 -37.58
C TYR A 1017 28.71 -25.62 -37.42
N VAL A 1018 28.28 -26.12 -36.25
CA VAL A 1018 26.86 -26.31 -35.93
C VAL A 1018 26.15 -24.96 -35.81
N LEU A 1019 26.72 -23.99 -35.10
CA LEU A 1019 26.12 -22.66 -34.91
C LEU A 1019 25.93 -21.90 -36.24
N ASP A 1020 26.90 -21.94 -37.14
CA ASP A 1020 26.75 -21.33 -38.48
C ASP A 1020 25.71 -22.08 -39.34
N THR A 1021 25.66 -23.41 -39.21
CA THR A 1021 24.65 -24.24 -39.89
C THR A 1021 23.25 -23.95 -39.38
N TRP A 1022 23.09 -23.77 -38.07
CA TRP A 1022 21.84 -23.44 -37.42
C TRP A 1022 21.36 -22.05 -37.85
N ALA A 1023 22.22 -21.03 -37.77
CA ALA A 1023 21.90 -19.66 -38.19
C ALA A 1023 21.52 -19.56 -39.68
N ASN A 1024 22.18 -20.32 -40.56
CA ASN A 1024 21.77 -20.43 -41.97
C ASN A 1024 20.35 -21.00 -42.10
N THR A 1025 20.09 -22.10 -41.39
CA THR A 1025 18.82 -22.82 -41.53
C THR A 1025 17.63 -21.96 -41.06
N THR A 1026 17.82 -21.15 -40.01
CA THR A 1026 16.77 -20.28 -39.46
C THR A 1026 16.58 -18.98 -40.24
N THR A 1027 17.65 -18.42 -40.83
CA THR A 1027 17.59 -17.11 -41.51
C THR A 1027 17.58 -17.18 -43.04
N GLY A 1028 17.76 -18.38 -43.62
CA GLY A 1028 17.88 -18.58 -45.07
C GLY A 1028 19.16 -18.03 -45.69
N ARG A 1029 20.13 -17.57 -44.88
CA ARG A 1029 21.37 -16.96 -45.35
C ARG A 1029 22.37 -18.01 -45.83
N PRO A 1030 23.17 -17.74 -46.87
CA PRO A 1030 24.26 -18.63 -47.27
C PRO A 1030 25.20 -18.84 -46.09
N SER A 1031 25.45 -20.10 -45.77
CA SER A 1031 26.44 -20.42 -44.75
C SER A 1031 27.81 -20.23 -45.37
N LEU A 1032 28.78 -19.85 -44.54
CA LEU A 1032 30.13 -19.56 -45.02
C LEU A 1032 30.93 -20.83 -45.35
N ARG A 1033 30.24 -21.97 -45.52
CA ARG A 1033 30.81 -23.26 -45.88
C ARG A 1033 31.52 -23.16 -47.22
N GLN A 1034 32.75 -23.63 -47.24
CA GLN A 1034 33.13 -24.59 -48.25
C GLN A 1034 33.42 -25.88 -47.48
N SER A 1035 32.67 -26.96 -47.75
CA SER A 1035 33.15 -28.31 -47.44
C SER A 1035 34.32 -28.60 -48.39
N ASP A 1036 35.41 -27.88 -48.15
CA ASP A 1036 36.62 -27.93 -48.95
C ASP A 1036 37.48 -29.07 -48.42
N LYS A 1037 38.32 -29.64 -49.28
CA LYS A 1037 39.32 -30.65 -48.91
C LYS A 1037 40.29 -30.16 -47.82
N GLY A 1038 40.25 -28.88 -47.46
CA GLY A 1038 41.03 -28.25 -46.40
C GLY A 1038 40.54 -28.48 -44.97
N ILE A 1039 39.28 -28.91 -44.76
CA ILE A 1039 38.79 -29.29 -43.41
C ILE A 1039 39.21 -30.73 -43.14
N THR A 1040 40.18 -30.92 -42.26
CA THR A 1040 40.76 -32.24 -41.94
C THR A 1040 40.56 -32.65 -40.49
N VAL A 1041 40.08 -31.74 -39.64
CA VAL A 1041 39.81 -31.98 -38.22
C VAL A 1041 38.80 -33.13 -38.02
N GLN A 1042 39.17 -34.07 -37.15
CA GLN A 1042 38.38 -35.22 -36.77
C GLN A 1042 37.26 -34.80 -35.84
N VAL A 1043 36.24 -35.66 -35.74
CA VAL A 1043 35.18 -35.52 -34.74
C VAL A 1043 35.78 -35.65 -33.31
N PRO A 1044 35.18 -35.00 -32.30
CA PRO A 1044 35.59 -35.17 -30.89
C PRO A 1044 35.51 -36.64 -30.46
N TYR A 1045 36.35 -37.07 -29.54
CA TYR A 1045 36.39 -38.48 -29.09
C TYR A 1045 35.17 -38.84 -28.24
N ASN A 1046 34.56 -40.01 -28.48
CA ASN A 1046 33.76 -40.70 -27.47
C ASN A 1046 34.72 -41.40 -26.51
N ILE A 1047 34.62 -41.15 -25.21
CA ILE A 1047 35.39 -41.85 -24.17
C ILE A 1047 34.76 -43.23 -23.96
N GLU A 1048 34.82 -44.08 -24.98
CA GLU A 1048 34.53 -45.51 -24.88
C GLU A 1048 35.59 -46.22 -25.71
N THR A 1049 36.73 -46.56 -25.08
CA THR A 1049 37.65 -47.66 -25.43
C THR A 1049 39.07 -47.36 -24.93
N THR A 1050 39.40 -47.80 -23.71
CA THR A 1050 40.74 -48.32 -23.40
C THR A 1050 40.62 -49.33 -22.25
N GLU A 1051 40.84 -50.60 -22.58
CA GLU A 1051 41.00 -51.70 -21.62
C GLU A 1051 42.43 -51.71 -21.00
N PRO A 1052 42.67 -52.44 -19.89
CA PRO A 1052 43.22 -51.86 -18.67
C PRO A 1052 44.62 -52.34 -18.32
N THR A 1053 45.33 -51.58 -17.46
CA THR A 1053 46.43 -52.13 -16.65
C THR A 1053 46.26 -51.71 -15.18
N THR A 1054 45.76 -52.68 -14.37
CA THR A 1054 46.12 -53.04 -12.97
C THR A 1054 46.49 -51.92 -12.00
N LEU A 1055 45.95 -51.70 -10.79
CA LEU A 1055 45.14 -52.39 -9.77
C LEU A 1055 44.51 -51.22 -8.95
N ASP A 1056 43.35 -51.25 -8.31
CA ASP A 1056 42.89 -52.09 -7.19
C ASP A 1056 41.35 -51.92 -7.03
N ALA A 1057 40.75 -52.85 -6.28
CA ALA A 1057 39.32 -53.06 -6.12
C ALA A 1057 38.52 -51.85 -5.61
N ASP A 1058 37.50 -51.43 -6.38
CA ASP A 1058 36.21 -50.83 -5.93
C ASP A 1058 35.24 -50.60 -7.12
N GLY A 1059 35.19 -51.55 -8.07
CA GLY A 1059 34.48 -51.40 -9.34
C GLY A 1059 33.15 -52.15 -9.42
N GLU A 1060 32.09 -51.65 -8.79
CA GLU A 1060 30.71 -52.04 -9.14
C GLU A 1060 29.74 -50.85 -9.33
N ASP A 1061 30.08 -49.63 -8.89
CA ASP A 1061 29.17 -48.47 -8.95
C ASP A 1061 29.36 -47.59 -10.21
N SER A 1062 30.59 -47.45 -10.74
CA SER A 1062 30.82 -46.58 -11.93
C SER A 1062 30.25 -47.16 -13.23
N LYS A 1063 30.16 -48.50 -13.34
CA LYS A 1063 29.60 -49.17 -14.52
C LYS A 1063 28.08 -49.01 -14.65
N ARG A 1064 27.37 -48.70 -13.56
CA ARG A 1064 25.93 -48.37 -13.61
C ARG A 1064 25.69 -46.93 -14.02
N HIS A 1065 26.58 -46.01 -13.64
CA HIS A 1065 26.43 -44.59 -13.97
C HIS A 1065 26.72 -44.31 -15.47
N GLU A 1066 27.76 -44.90 -16.06
CA GLU A 1066 28.06 -44.71 -17.50
C GLU A 1066 27.02 -45.37 -18.42
N GLN A 1067 26.49 -46.54 -18.06
CA GLN A 1067 25.40 -47.14 -18.82
C GLN A 1067 24.09 -46.35 -18.71
N ALA A 1068 23.87 -45.66 -17.59
CA ALA A 1068 22.71 -44.79 -17.40
C ALA A 1068 22.78 -43.53 -18.27
N GLU A 1069 23.93 -42.86 -18.35
CA GLU A 1069 24.10 -41.64 -19.17
C GLU A 1069 23.93 -41.90 -20.68
N ILE A 1070 24.42 -43.05 -21.17
CA ILE A 1070 24.23 -43.43 -22.59
C ILE A 1070 22.77 -43.82 -22.85
N HIS A 1071 22.09 -44.46 -21.90
CA HIS A 1071 20.66 -44.73 -22.00
C HIS A 1071 19.85 -43.43 -21.99
N GLU A 1072 20.21 -42.48 -21.14
CA GLU A 1072 19.56 -41.20 -20.99
C GLU A 1072 19.77 -40.31 -22.23
N TRP A 1073 20.98 -40.26 -22.78
CA TRP A 1073 21.26 -39.59 -24.05
C TRP A 1073 20.51 -40.20 -25.24
N LYS A 1074 20.44 -41.54 -25.33
CA LYS A 1074 19.64 -42.23 -26.35
C LYS A 1074 18.15 -41.97 -26.19
N ASP A 1075 17.64 -42.00 -24.96
CA ASP A 1075 16.23 -41.74 -24.65
C ASP A 1075 15.87 -40.27 -24.95
N LEU A 1076 16.80 -39.32 -24.73
CA LEU A 1076 16.65 -37.92 -25.11
C LEU A 1076 16.65 -37.71 -26.63
N ILE A 1077 17.56 -38.36 -27.37
CA ILE A 1077 17.56 -38.30 -28.84
C ILE A 1077 16.31 -38.96 -29.43
N GLU A 1078 15.87 -40.09 -28.88
CA GLU A 1078 14.63 -40.74 -29.33
C GLU A 1078 13.40 -39.90 -28.99
N LYS A 1079 13.38 -39.19 -27.85
CA LYS A 1079 12.33 -38.20 -27.54
C LYS A 1079 12.36 -37.04 -28.52
N ALA A 1080 13.54 -36.50 -28.85
CA ALA A 1080 13.68 -35.43 -29.84
C ALA A 1080 13.25 -35.87 -31.25
N LEU A 1081 13.61 -37.09 -31.66
CA LEU A 1081 13.17 -37.67 -32.93
C LEU A 1081 11.66 -37.88 -32.96
N ARG A 1082 11.06 -38.48 -31.92
CA ARG A 1082 9.59 -38.64 -31.80
C ARG A 1082 8.86 -37.30 -31.78
N PHE A 1083 9.47 -36.27 -31.17
CA PHE A 1083 8.95 -34.91 -31.16
C PHE A 1083 8.96 -34.29 -32.57
N PHE A 1084 10.07 -34.39 -33.31
CA PHE A 1084 10.12 -33.92 -34.69
C PHE A 1084 9.21 -34.74 -35.63
N GLU A 1085 9.09 -36.05 -35.41
CA GLU A 1085 8.25 -36.96 -36.19
C GLU A 1085 6.75 -36.68 -35.99
N ARG A 1086 6.35 -36.31 -34.77
CA ARG A 1086 5.00 -35.80 -34.48
C ARG A 1086 4.69 -34.49 -35.19
N MET A 1087 5.71 -33.64 -35.38
CA MET A 1087 5.58 -32.33 -36.06
C MET A 1087 5.85 -32.39 -37.58
N ASP A 1088 6.23 -33.55 -38.12
CA ASP A 1088 6.65 -33.73 -39.53
C ASP A 1088 5.56 -33.33 -40.53
N ARG A 1089 4.29 -33.48 -40.15
CA ARG A 1089 3.14 -33.14 -40.99
C ARG A 1089 2.89 -31.64 -41.14
N TRP A 1090 3.44 -30.79 -40.26
CA TRP A 1090 3.11 -29.36 -40.18
C TRP A 1090 4.33 -28.43 -40.11
N SER A 1091 5.55 -28.96 -39.91
CA SER A 1091 6.79 -28.17 -39.83
C SER A 1091 7.88 -28.69 -40.76
N VAL A 1092 8.20 -27.91 -41.80
CA VAL A 1092 9.29 -28.22 -42.75
C VAL A 1092 10.67 -28.17 -42.07
N ALA A 1093 10.83 -27.33 -41.05
CA ALA A 1093 12.05 -27.26 -40.24
C ALA A 1093 12.21 -28.48 -39.33
N ALA A 1094 11.12 -28.95 -38.69
CA ALA A 1094 11.12 -30.19 -37.92
C ALA A 1094 11.41 -31.40 -38.81
N LYS A 1095 10.81 -31.45 -40.01
CA LYS A 1095 11.09 -32.49 -41.02
C LYS A 1095 12.56 -32.57 -41.41
N LYS A 1096 13.20 -31.42 -41.68
CA LYS A 1096 14.63 -31.36 -42.04
C LYS A 1096 15.53 -31.64 -40.84
N SER A 1097 15.17 -31.18 -39.64
CA SER A 1097 15.90 -31.45 -38.40
C SER A 1097 15.79 -32.93 -38.02
N HIS A 1098 14.61 -33.55 -38.20
CA HIS A 1098 14.41 -34.98 -38.08
C HIS A 1098 15.32 -35.74 -39.04
N ASP A 1099 15.37 -35.37 -40.33
CA ASP A 1099 16.21 -36.06 -41.32
C ASP A 1099 17.71 -35.95 -40.98
N VAL A 1100 18.18 -34.80 -40.47
CA VAL A 1100 19.57 -34.61 -40.05
C VAL A 1100 19.90 -35.39 -38.78
N VAL A 1101 19.08 -35.27 -37.73
CA VAL A 1101 19.29 -35.94 -36.43
C VAL A 1101 19.10 -37.46 -36.57
N SER A 1102 18.16 -37.92 -37.40
CA SER A 1102 17.92 -39.33 -37.71
C SER A 1102 19.10 -39.96 -38.43
N ARG A 1103 19.67 -39.27 -39.43
CA ARG A 1103 20.86 -39.76 -40.14
C ARG A 1103 22.10 -39.81 -39.25
N LEU A 1104 22.26 -38.84 -38.34
CA LEU A 1104 23.32 -38.86 -37.33
C LEU A 1104 23.12 -40.01 -36.33
N TYR A 1105 21.88 -40.25 -35.89
CA TYR A 1105 21.54 -41.34 -34.99
C TYR A 1105 21.72 -42.73 -35.65
N GLU A 1106 21.28 -42.91 -36.90
CA GLU A 1106 21.47 -44.17 -37.64
C GLU A 1106 22.94 -44.43 -37.99
N ALA A 1107 23.71 -43.39 -38.33
CA ALA A 1107 25.16 -43.52 -38.49
C ALA A 1107 25.85 -44.00 -37.19
N SER A 1108 25.35 -43.60 -36.03
CA SER A 1108 25.83 -44.09 -34.73
C SER A 1108 25.50 -45.57 -34.47
N LYS A 1109 24.41 -46.10 -35.05
CA LYS A 1109 24.03 -47.52 -34.95
C LYS A 1109 24.85 -48.42 -35.88
N ILE A 1110 25.14 -47.97 -37.10
CA ILE A 1110 25.93 -48.71 -38.10
C ILE A 1110 27.38 -48.93 -37.63
N LEU A 1111 27.93 -48.01 -36.83
CA LEU A 1111 29.26 -48.14 -36.23
C LEU A 1111 29.27 -49.11 -35.02
N ALA A 1112 28.11 -49.43 -34.44
CA ALA A 1112 27.98 -50.35 -33.31
C ALA A 1112 27.74 -51.82 -33.72
N SER A 1113 27.21 -52.07 -34.93
CA SER A 1113 27.09 -53.42 -35.52
C SER A 1113 28.23 -53.65 -36.52
N GLY A 1114 29.37 -54.14 -36.03
CA GLY A 1114 30.58 -54.32 -36.85
C GLY A 1114 30.50 -55.42 -37.91
N ASP A 1115 29.77 -55.19 -39.01
CA ASP A 1115 29.79 -56.04 -40.20
C ASP A 1115 30.18 -55.22 -41.45
N PHE A 1116 31.45 -55.32 -41.84
CA PHE A 1116 31.94 -54.97 -43.18
C PHE A 1116 32.37 -56.26 -43.88
N GLU A 1117 31.61 -56.73 -44.87
CA GLU A 1117 32.14 -57.64 -45.90
C GLU A 1117 31.99 -57.03 -47.30
N HIS A 1118 33.11 -57.06 -48.02
CA HIS A 1118 33.25 -56.71 -49.43
C HIS A 1118 32.53 -57.69 -50.35
N SER A 1119 31.87 -57.19 -51.42
CA SER A 1119 31.95 -57.89 -52.70
C SER A 1119 31.86 -56.95 -53.91
N SER A 1120 32.78 -57.19 -54.82
CA SER A 1120 32.97 -56.57 -56.12
C SER A 1120 32.11 -57.24 -57.21
N SER A 1121 31.61 -56.42 -58.13
CA SER A 1121 31.33 -56.71 -59.56
C SER A 1121 30.43 -57.90 -59.94
N ALA A 1122 29.30 -57.63 -60.61
CA ALA A 1122 29.15 -57.69 -62.07
C ALA A 1122 27.70 -57.98 -62.55
N GLN A 1123 27.22 -57.08 -63.42
CA GLN A 1123 26.42 -57.27 -64.64
C GLN A 1123 24.97 -57.81 -64.66
N ASP A 1124 24.22 -57.15 -65.56
CA ASP A 1124 22.97 -57.49 -66.25
C ASP A 1124 21.66 -57.46 -65.42
N GLN A 1125 20.57 -56.80 -65.83
CA GLN A 1125 20.05 -56.55 -67.18
C GLN A 1125 19.04 -55.36 -67.19
N ALA A 1126 18.76 -54.87 -68.41
CA ALA A 1126 17.87 -53.77 -68.84
C ALA A 1126 16.52 -53.58 -68.09
N THR A 1127 15.98 -52.36 -67.94
CA THR A 1127 15.27 -51.63 -69.02
C THR A 1127 14.94 -50.17 -68.62
N GLY A 1128 15.02 -49.24 -69.58
CA GLY A 1128 13.93 -48.27 -69.82
C GLY A 1128 13.97 -46.87 -69.18
N VAL A 1129 14.20 -45.87 -70.04
CA VAL A 1129 13.54 -44.53 -70.08
C VAL A 1129 14.17 -43.35 -69.30
N LYS A 1130 15.12 -42.65 -69.97
CA LYS A 1130 15.07 -41.24 -70.49
C LYS A 1130 14.17 -40.23 -69.74
N TYR A 1131 14.52 -38.98 -69.41
CA TYR A 1131 15.36 -37.91 -70.03
C TYR A 1131 15.20 -36.62 -69.13
N PRO A 1132 15.73 -35.41 -69.43
CA PRO A 1132 17.13 -34.96 -69.33
C PRO A 1132 17.31 -33.65 -68.50
N SER A 1133 18.58 -33.30 -68.32
CA SER A 1133 19.19 -32.00 -68.02
C SER A 1133 18.47 -30.72 -68.47
N LEU A 1134 18.75 -29.58 -67.82
CA LEU A 1134 19.14 -28.40 -68.59
C LEU A 1134 19.97 -27.32 -67.85
N ASN A 1135 20.85 -26.77 -68.68
CA ASN A 1135 21.81 -25.68 -68.53
C ASN A 1135 21.18 -24.30 -68.31
N LEU A 1136 22.05 -23.39 -67.83
CA LEU A 1136 22.07 -21.95 -68.05
C LEU A 1136 21.71 -21.53 -69.49
N GLY A 1137 20.96 -20.44 -69.63
CA GLY A 1137 20.73 -19.76 -70.92
C GLY A 1137 19.88 -18.50 -70.81
N THR A 1138 20.55 -17.35 -70.78
CA THR A 1138 20.02 -16.03 -71.14
C THR A 1138 19.65 -15.91 -72.62
N VAL A 1139 18.83 -14.87 -72.91
CA VAL A 1139 18.68 -14.06 -74.15
C VAL A 1139 17.34 -14.21 -74.91
N ALA A 1140 16.50 -13.17 -74.73
CA ALA A 1140 15.80 -12.29 -75.69
C ALA A 1140 15.16 -12.92 -76.96
N ASN A 1141 14.03 -12.45 -77.50
CA ASN A 1141 13.74 -11.08 -77.93
C ASN A 1141 12.47 -11.11 -78.82
N SER A 1142 11.57 -10.13 -78.68
CA SER A 1142 10.91 -9.43 -79.79
C SER A 1142 10.08 -8.27 -79.18
N LYS A 1143 10.55 -7.02 -79.32
CA LYS A 1143 10.19 -6.03 -80.35
C LYS A 1143 8.71 -5.59 -80.28
N THR A 1144 8.31 -4.31 -80.29
CA THR A 1144 8.94 -2.97 -80.32
C THR A 1144 7.80 -1.94 -80.33
N GLY A 1145 8.02 -0.73 -79.82
CA GLY A 1145 7.33 0.53 -80.22
C GLY A 1145 6.43 1.13 -79.14
N GLN A 1146 6.92 2.09 -78.33
CA GLN A 1146 6.79 3.57 -78.46
C GLN A 1146 5.37 4.09 -78.15
N ILE A 1147 5.08 5.20 -77.44
CA ILE A 1147 5.76 6.23 -76.62
C ILE A 1147 4.59 7.08 -76.03
N ASN A 1148 4.62 7.45 -74.72
CA ASN A 1148 4.03 8.66 -74.06
C ASN A 1148 2.48 8.91 -74.01
N PRO A 1149 1.98 9.89 -73.21
CA PRO A 1149 2.13 10.09 -71.74
C PRO A 1149 0.80 10.62 -71.06
N HIS A 1150 0.89 11.07 -69.79
CA HIS A 1150 -0.08 11.89 -69.01
C HIS A 1150 -1.34 11.17 -68.50
N GLU A 1151 -2.00 11.52 -67.41
CA GLU A 1151 -1.89 12.48 -66.27
C GLU A 1151 -3.07 12.11 -65.36
N ASP A 1152 -2.96 12.38 -64.04
CA ASP A 1152 -4.07 12.69 -63.11
C ASP A 1152 -5.19 11.61 -62.94
N THR A 1153 -5.88 11.39 -61.82
CA THR A 1153 -6.30 12.21 -60.68
C THR A 1153 -6.88 11.26 -59.61
N GLN A 1154 -6.74 11.65 -58.34
CA GLN A 1154 -7.68 11.53 -57.20
C GLN A 1154 -8.70 10.36 -57.08
N LEU A 1155 -8.53 9.57 -55.99
CA LEU A 1155 -9.48 9.25 -54.86
C LEU A 1155 -10.89 8.63 -55.16
N PRO A 1156 -11.64 8.11 -54.14
CA PRO A 1156 -11.45 6.91 -53.31
C PRO A 1156 -12.79 6.09 -53.19
N TYR A 1157 -12.98 5.30 -52.11
CA TYR A 1157 -14.18 4.55 -51.65
C TYR A 1157 -14.43 3.15 -52.25
N SER A 1158 -15.42 2.35 -51.82
CA SER A 1158 -15.71 1.78 -50.50
C SER A 1158 -16.83 0.72 -50.59
N THR A 1159 -16.72 -0.33 -49.78
CA THR A 1159 -17.69 -1.20 -49.07
C THR A 1159 -18.28 -2.48 -49.65
N SER A 1160 -18.13 -3.50 -48.78
CA SER A 1160 -19.08 -4.51 -48.28
C SER A 1160 -19.62 -5.60 -49.19
N ASP A 1161 -19.33 -6.83 -48.74
CA ASP A 1161 -20.24 -7.95 -48.44
C ASP A 1161 -21.31 -8.38 -49.46
N MET A 1162 -21.20 -9.64 -49.91
CA MET A 1162 -22.06 -10.71 -49.38
C MET A 1162 -21.72 -12.08 -50.01
N MET A 1163 -21.72 -13.06 -49.11
CA MET A 1163 -22.13 -14.45 -49.25
C MET A 1163 -21.31 -15.47 -50.05
N THR A 1164 -21.00 -16.51 -49.27
CA THR A 1164 -20.39 -17.81 -49.49
C THR A 1164 -21.16 -18.74 -50.43
N GLU A 1165 -20.43 -19.49 -51.25
CA GLU A 1165 -20.73 -20.91 -51.48
C GLU A 1165 -19.43 -21.70 -51.74
N ASP A 1166 -19.23 -22.70 -50.89
CA ASP A 1166 -18.10 -23.63 -50.83
C ASP A 1166 -18.30 -24.76 -51.86
N ILE A 1167 -17.26 -25.06 -52.65
CA ILE A 1167 -17.15 -26.33 -53.39
C ILE A 1167 -15.74 -26.90 -53.18
N TRP A 1168 -15.60 -27.63 -52.06
CA TRP A 1168 -14.85 -28.89 -51.82
C TRP A 1168 -13.35 -28.93 -52.18
N GLY A 1169 -12.35 -29.14 -51.29
CA GLY A 1169 -12.25 -29.74 -49.93
C GLY A 1169 -10.95 -30.61 -49.91
N LEU A 1170 -10.01 -30.67 -48.95
CA LEU A 1170 -9.87 -30.53 -47.49
C LEU A 1170 -8.37 -30.21 -47.19
N SER A 1171 -7.88 -29.62 -46.07
CA SER A 1171 -8.49 -29.17 -44.80
C SER A 1171 -7.81 -27.87 -44.29
N PRO A 1172 -8.50 -26.98 -43.54
CA PRO A 1172 -7.96 -25.71 -43.03
C PRO A 1172 -7.07 -25.77 -41.78
N ASN A 1173 -6.57 -26.94 -41.36
CA ASN A 1173 -5.79 -27.08 -40.11
C ASN A 1173 -4.26 -26.95 -40.27
N GLY A 1174 -3.76 -26.48 -41.43
CA GLY A 1174 -2.32 -26.24 -41.64
C GLY A 1174 -1.83 -24.86 -41.20
N ALA A 1175 -2.70 -23.85 -41.19
CA ALA A 1175 -2.33 -22.46 -40.90
C ALA A 1175 -2.54 -22.06 -39.42
N ALA A 1176 -3.38 -22.79 -38.68
CA ALA A 1176 -3.61 -22.56 -37.24
C ALA A 1176 -2.69 -23.40 -36.32
N ALA A 1177 -1.91 -24.35 -36.85
CA ALA A 1177 -0.95 -25.15 -36.07
C ALA A 1177 0.47 -24.53 -36.00
N MET A 1178 0.71 -23.40 -36.69
CA MET A 1178 1.98 -22.67 -36.66
C MET A 1178 2.02 -21.48 -35.67
N ASN A 1179 0.89 -21.14 -35.03
CA ASN A 1179 0.84 -20.07 -34.02
C ASN A 1179 1.02 -20.55 -32.56
N ASN A 1180 0.98 -21.86 -32.26
CA ASN A 1180 0.97 -22.35 -30.86
C ASN A 1180 2.24 -23.09 -30.41
N PHE A 1181 3.42 -22.78 -30.99
CA PHE A 1181 4.69 -23.28 -30.45
C PHE A 1181 5.82 -22.23 -30.38
N TRP A 1182 5.53 -20.99 -30.77
CA TRP A 1182 6.51 -19.89 -30.76
C TRP A 1182 6.08 -18.69 -29.90
N PHE A 1183 4.97 -18.82 -29.16
CA PHE A 1183 4.42 -17.73 -28.35
C PHE A 1183 4.50 -17.93 -26.82
N ASP A 1184 4.80 -19.14 -26.32
CA ASP A 1184 4.76 -19.41 -24.87
C ASP A 1184 6.11 -19.40 -24.13
N ASP A 1185 7.26 -19.26 -24.81
CA ASP A 1185 8.58 -19.25 -24.13
C ASP A 1185 9.49 -18.04 -24.46
N MET A 1186 9.02 -17.05 -25.22
CA MET A 1186 9.67 -15.72 -25.30
C MET A 1186 8.62 -14.63 -25.52
N MET A 1187 8.35 -13.87 -24.46
CA MET A 1187 7.29 -12.87 -24.38
C MET A 1187 7.40 -11.75 -25.43
N TRP A 1188 6.29 -11.54 -26.17
CA TRP A 1188 5.83 -10.25 -26.68
C TRP A 1188 4.30 -10.25 -26.75
N ASP A 1189 3.64 -9.85 -25.67
CA ASP A 1189 2.22 -9.50 -25.70
C ASP A 1189 2.04 -7.99 -25.87
N VAL A 1190 1.51 -7.59 -27.03
CA VAL A 1190 0.75 -6.34 -27.20
C VAL A 1190 -0.52 -6.73 -27.98
N PRO A 1191 -1.74 -6.49 -27.45
CA PRO A 1191 -2.95 -6.75 -28.19
C PRO A 1191 -3.14 -5.69 -29.27
N VAL A 1192 -3.02 -6.08 -30.54
CA VAL A 1192 -3.55 -5.31 -31.67
C VAL A 1192 -4.97 -5.80 -31.90
N ALA A 1193 -5.95 -4.97 -31.55
CA ALA A 1193 -7.35 -5.17 -31.94
C ALA A 1193 -7.47 -4.97 -33.46
N ASP A 1194 -8.20 -5.88 -34.10
CA ASP A 1194 -8.48 -5.87 -35.53
C ASP A 1194 -9.12 -4.55 -36.01
N ILE A 1195 -8.55 -4.05 -37.10
CA ILE A 1195 -9.14 -3.07 -38.00
C ILE A 1195 -9.96 -3.87 -39.02
N ASP A 1196 -11.29 -3.78 -38.90
CA ASP A 1196 -12.21 -3.77 -40.05
C ASP A 1196 -13.62 -3.45 -39.54
N MET A 1197 -14.04 -2.19 -39.69
CA MET A 1197 -15.43 -1.79 -39.97
C MET A 1197 -15.54 -0.27 -40.00
N PHE A 1198 -15.26 0.31 -41.16
CA PHE A 1198 -15.96 1.51 -41.62
C PHE A 1198 -15.86 1.55 -43.12
N GLU A 1199 -16.96 1.32 -43.84
CA GLU A 1199 -17.29 2.25 -44.92
C GLU A 1199 -18.81 2.59 -44.97
N ASN A 1200 -19.06 3.89 -45.18
CA ASN A 1200 -20.17 4.56 -45.87
C ASN A 1200 -21.63 4.09 -45.70
N THR A 1201 -22.58 4.96 -45.37
CA THR A 1201 -22.90 6.31 -45.92
C THR A 1201 -23.66 7.08 -44.82
N GLY A 1202 -23.49 8.38 -44.54
CA GLY A 1202 -23.41 9.53 -45.43
C GLY A 1202 -24.73 10.32 -45.38
N ASN A 1203 -24.87 11.28 -44.46
CA ASN A 1203 -25.43 12.65 -44.66
C ASN A 1203 -26.00 13.32 -43.38
N GLY A 1204 -25.29 14.35 -42.88
CA GLY A 1204 -25.78 15.74 -42.80
C GLY A 1204 -26.75 16.21 -41.69
N LEU A 1205 -26.26 17.21 -40.92
CA LEU A 1205 -26.97 18.33 -40.24
C LEU A 1205 -27.81 17.95 -38.99
N SER A 1206 -28.00 18.71 -37.91
CA SER A 1206 -27.49 19.96 -37.30
C SER A 1206 -28.04 20.03 -35.84
N TYR A 1207 -27.58 20.98 -35.03
CA TYR A 1207 -27.96 21.27 -33.62
C TYR A 1207 -29.48 21.35 -33.27
N SER A 1208 -29.77 21.15 -31.96
CA SER A 1208 -31.01 21.39 -31.16
C SER A 1208 -32.17 20.39 -31.38
N GLU A 1209 -32.97 19.91 -30.42
CA GLU A 1209 -33.61 20.51 -29.24
C GLU A 1209 -33.92 19.47 -28.12
N LEU A 1210 -34.30 20.02 -26.95
CA LEU A 1210 -34.88 19.41 -25.76
C LEU A 1210 -36.20 18.62 -25.99
N ASP A 1211 -36.48 17.76 -25.01
CA ASP A 1211 -37.81 17.26 -24.58
C ASP A 1211 -38.64 16.39 -25.53
N TRP A 1212 -38.45 15.06 -25.45
CA TRP A 1212 -39.57 14.11 -25.46
C TRP A 1212 -39.12 12.69 -25.08
N LEU A 1213 -39.38 12.27 -23.84
CA LEU A 1213 -39.80 10.89 -23.47
C LEU A 1213 -40.17 10.80 -21.98
N ALA A 1214 -40.94 11.79 -21.51
CA ALA A 1214 -41.82 11.64 -20.36
C ALA A 1214 -43.22 11.28 -20.86
N SER A 1215 -43.38 10.06 -21.37
CA SER A 1215 -44.69 9.40 -21.47
C SER A 1215 -44.49 7.99 -22.03
N LEU A 1216 -44.47 6.99 -21.16
CA LEU A 1216 -45.03 5.65 -21.41
C LEU A 1216 -45.01 4.92 -20.07
N ASP A 1217 -46.07 5.14 -19.30
CA ASP A 1217 -46.32 4.46 -18.05
C ASP A 1217 -47.36 3.36 -18.25
N THR A 1218 -47.08 2.21 -17.65
CA THR A 1218 -47.97 1.08 -17.30
C THR A 1218 -48.62 0.20 -18.39
N GLN A 1219 -48.24 -1.08 -18.43
CA GLN A 1219 -49.11 -2.18 -17.95
C GLN A 1219 -48.34 -3.50 -17.77
N ALA A 1220 -48.71 -4.20 -16.70
CA ALA A 1220 -48.02 -5.34 -16.08
C ALA A 1220 -48.12 -6.67 -16.85
N GLY A 1221 -47.11 -7.53 -16.63
CA GLY A 1221 -47.11 -8.96 -16.94
C GLY A 1221 -45.95 -9.66 -16.22
N SER A 1222 -46.29 -10.68 -15.45
CA SER A 1222 -45.48 -11.45 -14.51
C SER A 1222 -44.38 -12.33 -15.14
N ASP A 1223 -43.48 -12.78 -14.26
CA ASP A 1223 -42.52 -13.88 -14.40
C ASP A 1223 -41.27 -13.65 -15.26
N GLN A 1224 -40.16 -13.28 -14.60
CA GLN A 1224 -39.01 -14.18 -14.44
C GLN A 1224 -37.94 -13.56 -13.54
N THR A 1225 -37.67 -14.29 -12.45
CA THR A 1225 -36.56 -14.14 -11.52
C THR A 1225 -35.22 -14.15 -12.24
N TRP A 1226 -34.41 -13.10 -12.06
CA TRP A 1226 -32.97 -13.16 -12.28
C TRP A 1226 -32.27 -13.01 -10.93
N GLN A 1227 -31.86 -14.15 -10.38
CA GLN A 1227 -30.91 -14.24 -9.28
C GLN A 1227 -29.52 -13.87 -9.81
N PHE A 1228 -28.88 -12.87 -9.20
CA PHE A 1228 -27.43 -12.75 -9.22
C PHE A 1228 -26.94 -13.29 -7.86
N GLN A 1229 -26.26 -14.45 -7.88
CA GLN A 1229 -25.63 -15.03 -6.70
C GLN A 1229 -24.31 -14.31 -6.42
N GLN A 1230 -24.38 -13.49 -5.37
CA GLN A 1230 -23.48 -13.32 -4.21
C GLN A 1230 -22.01 -13.68 -4.35
#